data_AF-A0A0D2I1U1-F1
#
_entry.id   AF-A0A0D2I1U1-F1
#
_cell.length_a   1.000
_cell.length_b   1.000
_cell.length_c   1.000
_cell.angle_alpha   90.00
_cell.angle_beta   90.00
_cell.angle_gamma   90.00
#
_symmetry.space_group_name_H-M   'P 1'
#
loop_
_entity.id
_entity.type
_entity.pdbx_description
1 polymer ?
#
loop_
_entity_poly.entity_id
_entity_poly.type
_entity_poly.pdbx_seq_one_letter_code
_entity_poly.pdbx_strand_id
1 'polypeptide(L)'
;MLNLYTETTFQVTPATRASVVDYRIPRRNGSYDRSKFSSRQNDRSFTKNEQAFASHVLASESSIFFRRSKSYPRTFHWSIVNEGRVLQIRCSDLARSEGDVKEAYFTLRFEFQDSIIPRGATFADSDNGEEIHVFICTTKNELFHLRLPTTAFRDPDVLQTENLTQWCQYLESSALGIDTVHRVYASSPQEVFLSFISGMVQRLQQRSRDGSWTQDNYDDRTWGASLRGIVSRRGLQTIEYGAIQLDSRTAQAMATSPDGKFLFTVCLNHTLRVWNLLTGKVVVTNDLLDAVRDPNDRTHLNPAEDALLQIFKLPLQRYPVLLTYTPQDGGQFKFWDIKGGTTEPLFIEDKYPGVKLSSPDPDPSGNTMWSLVGFGLNPGTDFKPAQLWVLWRNHNYHQLYNCQFEFSSIVNSWKSNWIKCASTSSSKNVAPDLVKSDPEDPASKWLDFLFHPGRYSEDGLETALSIFEEATAVKLPSSQRTAPLRQRMGAVVAAGVSLRKYGDSDLDFQRFCADTDSHWRNFYRIVETVNDGRNAPLSLAYDVYTEMVWITMADKCCAIRECSKIELLQQNEVEDIDDLEEVAARAWTHRKVSTDDGESFRDLAVLISAARTFRESFGADFAKDLIVAIEEDMSIGAEFVTPTRIYEIFDSIGFSDAISNDVFERLETDLTPIGGLSSLTNELFLGVLELLVVKSKRTKSTLRNTMFGNLLWSAGMVDLISSRRQLLMDLLTLAIFVEGELNQEDVKLTAFDASELFHHITPLLRLYDRNLWLVSHFRLVPVEIMGPDGHPNAARQAAKPNPENYRLVSIFEDTLGKAVRPQPAADKPLMYSLTDQLSEIDDWASGKDTIATEDGAVYLQCDLLMQGEFDLATDFLKFQPSTSWSSYVKGRLAIAKGEYDMAANYFRKSSYGLARGKAVGNLVALSAGLLSMIEAEYFNNGLPLYLHHITALFEAAKAFNQASQFAHLTLEALQSRQKEPVANFRADVLSRLFNAELQLSRLDRAYDALVQLPDPALQRSSATAVINSILNSRSSVTGAPGAVKILQSLPWTTYPHLARHMDQHLVSLAKNQTSVGTKYSQWLAGDGSLDYLAILYAMRVAQKDYHGAVTVLYDRLRLIRRSGRARHDPQATALRQVLLSLINVMACVGPEEAYLLAEVDDKARLSQENEENAPVNVENVKRRRRIIITLEDLRKEYQEILDKCSRIERGDFDFEIDGETDEEDDDDFLGDQSRLNLSSRLSDTMEF
;
A
#
# COMPACT_ATOMS: atom_id res chain seq x y z
N MET A 1 -38.47 1.03 -15.22
CA MET A 1 -37.62 2.15 -15.76
C MET A 1 -36.19 1.71 -15.65
N LEU A 2 -35.50 1.61 -16.79
CA LEU A 2 -34.19 0.98 -16.89
C LEU A 2 -33.05 1.80 -16.25
N ASN A 3 -32.14 1.08 -15.61
CA ASN A 3 -30.81 1.48 -15.18
C ASN A 3 -29.81 1.25 -16.32
N LEU A 4 -29.52 2.31 -17.08
CA LEU A 4 -28.49 2.26 -18.13
C LEU A 4 -27.13 2.76 -17.65
N TYR A 5 -27.12 3.60 -16.61
CA TYR A 5 -25.89 4.16 -16.05
C TYR A 5 -25.66 3.60 -14.65
N THR A 6 -24.40 3.58 -14.22
CA THR A 6 -24.00 3.17 -12.87
C THR A 6 -22.90 4.08 -12.36
N GLU A 7 -22.69 4.05 -11.05
CA GLU A 7 -21.75 4.92 -10.35
C GLU A 7 -20.47 4.15 -10.02
N THR A 8 -19.32 4.80 -10.15
CA THR A 8 -18.07 4.33 -9.56
C THR A 8 -17.60 5.35 -8.54
N THR A 9 -17.62 4.92 -7.29
CA THR A 9 -17.40 5.81 -6.14
C THR A 9 -16.02 5.59 -5.58
N PHE A 10 -15.28 6.67 -5.36
CA PHE A 10 -13.94 6.61 -4.79
C PHE A 10 -13.70 7.78 -3.83
N GLN A 11 -12.83 7.56 -2.85
CA GLN A 11 -12.40 8.62 -1.95
C GLN A 11 -11.28 9.43 -2.60
N VAL A 12 -11.39 10.76 -2.53
CA VAL A 12 -10.44 11.68 -3.15
C VAL A 12 -9.24 11.90 -2.21
N THR A 13 -8.27 10.99 -2.20
CA THR A 13 -7.07 11.06 -1.35
C THR A 13 -5.88 11.76 -2.03
N PRO A 14 -5.02 12.47 -1.29
CA PRO A 14 -3.80 13.05 -1.84
C PRO A 14 -2.79 11.95 -2.19
N ALA A 15 -1.92 12.20 -3.17
CA ALA A 15 -0.97 11.19 -3.67
C ALA A 15 0.04 10.75 -2.60
N THR A 16 0.58 11.70 -1.84
CA THR A 16 1.42 11.47 -0.65
C THR A 16 1.12 12.53 0.40
N ARG A 17 1.55 12.34 1.64
CA ARG A 17 1.42 13.38 2.68
C ARG A 17 2.19 14.66 2.30
N ALA A 18 3.32 14.53 1.63
CA ALA A 18 4.11 15.66 1.14
C ALA A 18 3.49 16.39 -0.06
N SER A 19 2.51 15.79 -0.76
CA SER A 19 1.82 16.42 -1.89
C SER A 19 0.73 17.42 -1.47
N VAL A 20 0.49 17.59 -0.17
CA VAL A 20 -0.47 18.56 0.37
C VAL A 20 0.29 19.80 0.83
N VAL A 21 -0.07 20.96 0.30
CA VAL A 21 0.57 22.24 0.65
C VAL A 21 -0.46 23.19 1.23
N ASP A 22 -0.22 23.64 2.46
CA ASP A 22 -1.10 24.55 3.20
C ASP A 22 -0.61 26.01 3.09
N TYR A 23 -1.50 26.91 2.70
CA TYR A 23 -1.28 28.36 2.61
C TYR A 23 -2.21 29.08 3.59
N ARG A 24 -1.62 29.84 4.54
CA ARG A 24 -2.40 30.64 5.50
C ARG A 24 -2.71 32.02 4.92
N ILE A 25 -3.99 32.29 4.73
CA ILE A 25 -4.48 33.57 4.22
C ILE A 25 -4.78 34.51 5.41
N PRO A 26 -4.13 35.70 5.46
CA PRO A 26 -4.38 36.68 6.51
C PRO A 26 -5.71 37.41 6.29
N ARG A 27 -6.24 38.03 7.35
CA ARG A 27 -7.37 38.98 7.24
C ARG A 27 -6.98 40.23 6.45
N ARG A 28 -7.96 41.07 6.10
CA ARG A 28 -7.74 42.38 5.42
C ARG A 28 -6.62 43.21 6.04
N ASN A 29 -6.56 43.23 7.37
CA ASN A 29 -5.61 44.01 8.16
C ASN A 29 -4.21 43.37 8.27
N GLY A 30 -3.95 42.28 7.54
CA GLY A 30 -2.71 41.51 7.61
C GLY A 30 -2.55 40.68 8.89
N SER A 31 -3.57 40.63 9.75
CA SER A 31 -3.52 39.86 11.00
C SER A 31 -3.86 38.40 10.76
N TYR A 32 -3.17 37.54 11.51
CA TYR A 32 -3.55 36.16 11.74
C TYR A 32 -4.19 36.07 13.12
N ASP A 33 -5.20 35.23 13.31
CA ASP A 33 -5.72 34.99 14.64
C ASP A 33 -4.59 34.43 15.52
N ARG A 34 -4.45 34.96 16.74
CA ARG A 34 -3.59 34.38 17.78
C ARG A 34 -4.25 33.10 18.32
N SER A 35 -4.40 32.08 17.48
CA SER A 35 -4.91 30.81 17.93
C SER A 35 -3.82 30.06 18.71
N LYS A 36 -4.17 29.53 19.88
CA LYS A 36 -3.34 28.65 20.73
C LYS A 36 -3.00 27.30 20.06
N PHE A 37 -3.27 27.14 18.77
CA PHE A 37 -3.12 25.91 17.99
C PHE A 37 -1.91 25.91 17.05
N SER A 38 -1.07 26.94 17.07
CA SER A 38 0.13 27.00 16.24
C SER A 38 1.40 26.60 17.01
N SER A 39 1.61 25.29 17.27
CA SER A 39 2.97 24.70 17.46
C SER A 39 3.03 23.18 17.66
N ARG A 40 1.95 22.41 17.52
CA ARG A 40 2.02 20.93 17.52
C ARG A 40 1.49 20.38 16.21
N GLN A 41 2.27 20.52 15.15
CA GLN A 41 2.04 19.83 13.86
C GLN A 41 2.28 18.31 13.92
N ASN A 42 2.44 17.72 15.12
CA ASN A 42 2.76 16.29 15.30
C ASN A 42 1.89 15.55 16.34
N ASP A 43 0.85 16.17 16.92
CA ASP A 43 -0.13 15.43 17.72
C ASP A 43 -1.42 15.29 16.89
N ARG A 44 -1.74 14.06 16.46
CA ARG A 44 -3.07 13.71 15.91
C ARG A 44 -4.13 14.13 16.93
N SER A 45 -4.75 15.30 16.78
CA SER A 45 -5.91 15.67 17.58
C SER A 45 -7.11 14.91 17.05
N PHE A 46 -7.33 13.70 17.56
CA PHE A 46 -8.44 12.85 17.15
C PHE A 46 -9.78 13.57 17.36
N THR A 47 -10.66 13.49 16.37
CA THR A 47 -12.04 13.96 16.47
C THR A 47 -12.78 13.11 17.50
N LYS A 48 -13.27 13.75 18.57
CA LYS A 48 -13.85 13.03 19.71
C LYS A 48 -15.29 12.57 19.48
N ASN A 49 -16.05 13.34 18.69
CA ASN A 49 -17.49 13.18 18.51
C ASN A 49 -17.87 13.25 17.01
N GLU A 50 -19.04 12.72 16.66
CA GLU A 50 -19.59 12.75 15.30
C GLU A 50 -19.69 14.16 14.71
N GLN A 51 -20.17 15.14 15.49
CA GLN A 51 -20.25 16.54 15.04
C GLN A 51 -18.86 17.15 14.76
N ALA A 52 -17.84 16.76 15.52
CA ALA A 52 -16.47 17.21 15.29
C ALA A 52 -15.90 16.58 14.01
N PHE A 53 -16.21 15.31 13.75
CA PHE A 53 -15.87 14.65 12.49
C PHE A 53 -16.54 15.32 11.29
N ALA A 54 -17.85 15.56 11.37
CA ALA A 54 -18.62 16.21 10.30
C ALA A 54 -18.15 17.65 10.03
N SER A 55 -17.72 18.39 11.04
CA SER A 55 -17.25 19.76 10.85
C SER A 55 -15.79 19.85 10.39
N HIS A 56 -14.89 18.97 10.88
CA HIS A 56 -13.47 19.06 10.55
C HIS A 56 -13.07 18.30 9.28
N VAL A 57 -13.65 17.12 9.05
CA VAL A 57 -13.23 16.19 7.99
C VAL A 57 -14.11 16.32 6.75
N LEU A 58 -15.43 16.34 6.93
CA LEU A 58 -16.37 16.37 5.81
C LEU A 58 -16.40 17.75 5.14
N ALA A 59 -16.56 17.75 3.82
CA ALA A 59 -16.75 18.97 3.06
C ALA A 59 -18.14 19.55 3.30
N SER A 60 -18.21 20.86 3.53
CA SER A 60 -19.48 21.59 3.55
C SER A 60 -19.99 21.89 2.14
N GLU A 61 -19.06 22.14 1.21
CA GLU A 61 -19.32 22.34 -0.22
C GLU A 61 -18.21 21.66 -1.02
N SER A 62 -18.57 21.04 -2.14
CA SER A 62 -17.63 20.46 -3.08
C SER A 62 -18.20 20.53 -4.50
N SER A 63 -17.32 20.69 -5.49
CA SER A 63 -17.69 20.58 -6.90
C SER A 63 -16.46 20.36 -7.78
N ILE A 64 -16.68 20.17 -9.08
CA ILE A 64 -15.61 20.10 -10.09
C ILE A 64 -15.74 21.29 -11.03
N PHE A 65 -14.67 22.06 -11.13
CA PHE A 65 -14.55 23.15 -12.08
C PHE A 65 -13.92 22.65 -13.38
N PHE A 66 -14.63 22.85 -14.49
CA PHE A 66 -14.16 22.54 -15.84
C PHE A 66 -13.63 23.81 -16.50
N ARG A 67 -12.32 23.84 -16.79
CA ARG A 67 -11.73 24.96 -17.50
C ARG A 67 -12.27 25.10 -18.92
N ARG A 68 -12.35 26.35 -19.38
CA ARG A 68 -12.66 26.66 -20.78
C ARG A 68 -11.49 26.31 -21.69
N SER A 69 -10.26 26.48 -21.19
CA SER A 69 -9.07 25.95 -21.84
C SER A 69 -9.13 24.42 -21.94
N LYS A 70 -8.70 23.90 -23.10
CA LYS A 70 -8.64 22.45 -23.37
C LYS A 70 -7.26 21.84 -23.01
N SER A 71 -6.33 22.64 -22.49
CA SER A 71 -4.98 22.20 -22.12
C SER A 71 -4.94 21.49 -20.76
N TYR A 72 -4.08 20.49 -20.61
CA TYR A 72 -3.81 19.85 -19.32
C TYR A 72 -2.93 20.75 -18.40
N PRO A 73 -3.27 20.91 -17.10
CA PRO A 73 -4.46 20.42 -16.40
C PRO A 73 -5.72 21.26 -16.70
N ARG A 74 -6.85 20.56 -16.90
CA ARG A 74 -8.14 21.12 -17.34
C ARG A 74 -9.21 21.05 -16.25
N THR A 75 -9.33 19.94 -15.54
CA THR A 75 -10.42 19.75 -14.55
C THR A 75 -9.88 19.83 -13.13
N PHE A 76 -10.61 20.51 -12.25
CA PHE A 76 -10.19 20.78 -10.88
C PHE A 76 -11.30 20.44 -9.89
N HIS A 77 -11.06 19.46 -9.04
CA HIS A 77 -11.92 19.17 -7.90
C HIS A 77 -11.58 20.13 -6.76
N TRP A 78 -12.60 20.76 -6.20
CA TRP A 78 -12.47 21.62 -5.03
C TRP A 78 -13.46 21.25 -3.94
N SER A 79 -13.06 21.47 -2.69
CA SER A 79 -13.90 21.27 -1.51
C SER A 79 -13.58 22.26 -0.41
N ILE A 80 -14.56 22.59 0.41
CA ILE A 80 -14.40 23.43 1.60
C ILE A 80 -14.52 22.54 2.83
N VAL A 81 -13.45 22.47 3.63
CA VAL A 81 -13.31 21.59 4.80
C VAL A 81 -12.89 22.39 6.05
N ASN A 82 -12.77 21.72 7.19
CA ASN A 82 -12.31 22.28 8.46
C ASN A 82 -13.12 23.50 8.93
N GLU A 83 -14.37 23.25 9.32
CA GLU A 83 -15.37 24.25 9.77
C GLU A 83 -15.66 25.34 8.72
N GLY A 84 -15.55 24.99 7.43
CA GLY A 84 -15.77 25.96 6.36
C GLY A 84 -14.59 26.91 6.12
N ARG A 85 -13.41 26.69 6.73
CA ARG A 85 -12.29 27.65 6.70
C ARG A 85 -11.20 27.31 5.69
N VAL A 86 -11.13 26.07 5.22
CA VAL A 86 -10.06 25.62 4.32
C VAL A 86 -10.65 25.32 2.96
N LEU A 87 -10.23 26.07 1.94
CA LEU A 87 -10.51 25.73 0.55
C LEU A 87 -9.41 24.81 0.03
N GLN A 88 -9.78 23.62 -0.41
CA GLN A 88 -8.88 22.64 -1.00
C GLN A 88 -9.12 22.55 -2.51
N ILE A 89 -8.06 22.59 -3.31
CA ILE A 89 -8.12 22.47 -4.78
C ILE A 89 -7.07 21.46 -5.25
N ARG A 90 -7.46 20.59 -6.18
CA ARG A 90 -6.55 19.64 -6.86
C ARG A 90 -7.00 19.36 -8.30
N CYS A 91 -6.06 18.92 -9.13
CA CYS A 91 -6.36 18.45 -10.48
C CYS A 91 -7.17 17.13 -10.45
N SER A 92 -8.21 17.03 -11.28
CA SER A 92 -9.11 15.88 -11.38
C SER A 92 -9.15 15.26 -12.79
N ASP A 93 -8.20 15.60 -13.66
CA ASP A 93 -8.13 14.99 -14.99
C ASP A 93 -7.82 13.49 -14.86
N LEU A 94 -8.49 12.65 -15.65
CA LEU A 94 -8.30 11.20 -15.62
C LEU A 94 -7.07 10.70 -16.39
N ALA A 95 -6.69 11.45 -17.42
CA ALA A 95 -5.60 11.09 -18.31
C ALA A 95 -4.77 12.32 -18.69
N ARG A 96 -3.49 12.09 -18.97
CA ARG A 96 -2.54 13.08 -19.49
C ARG A 96 -1.80 12.57 -20.71
N SER A 97 -1.19 13.47 -21.48
CA SER A 97 -0.34 13.08 -22.60
C SER A 97 0.97 12.47 -22.08
N GLU A 98 1.53 11.51 -22.82
CA GLU A 98 2.87 10.98 -22.54
C GLU A 98 3.97 12.06 -22.61
N GLY A 99 3.75 13.14 -23.38
CA GLY A 99 4.64 14.29 -23.42
C GLY A 99 4.68 15.12 -22.12
N ASP A 100 3.66 15.00 -21.26
CA ASP A 100 3.58 15.74 -19.99
C ASP A 100 4.39 15.05 -18.91
N VAL A 101 5.72 15.23 -18.88
CA VAL A 101 6.63 14.50 -17.97
C VAL A 101 6.32 14.74 -16.48
N LYS A 102 5.91 15.97 -16.11
CA LYS A 102 5.52 16.33 -14.74
C LYS A 102 4.00 16.38 -14.60
N GLU A 103 3.49 15.45 -13.81
CA GLU A 103 2.07 15.37 -13.50
C GLU A 103 1.63 16.42 -12.47
N ALA A 104 0.42 16.97 -12.63
CA ALA A 104 -0.19 17.89 -11.69
C ALA A 104 -0.95 17.12 -10.58
N TYR A 105 -0.26 16.69 -9.52
CA TYR A 105 -0.84 15.89 -8.44
C TYR A 105 -0.87 16.58 -7.06
N PHE A 106 -0.34 17.81 -6.95
CA PHE A 106 -0.35 18.54 -5.69
C PHE A 106 -1.75 19.01 -5.30
N THR A 107 -2.07 18.92 -4.01
CA THR A 107 -3.29 19.46 -3.41
C THR A 107 -2.95 20.76 -2.70
N LEU A 108 -3.52 21.87 -3.18
CA LEU A 108 -3.33 23.19 -2.58
C LEU A 108 -4.47 23.47 -1.60
N ARG A 109 -4.14 23.81 -0.36
CA ARG A 109 -5.09 24.13 0.71
C ARG A 109 -4.90 25.58 1.15
N PHE A 110 -5.96 26.37 1.09
CA PHE A 110 -5.96 27.78 1.48
C PHE A 110 -6.77 27.93 2.78
N GLU A 111 -6.08 28.19 3.88
CA GLU A 111 -6.64 28.35 5.23
C GLU A 111 -6.99 29.81 5.50
N PHE A 112 -8.29 30.12 5.58
CA PHE A 112 -8.82 31.43 5.93
C PHE A 112 -9.00 31.57 7.45
N GLN A 113 -8.88 32.79 7.97
CA GLN A 113 -9.06 33.05 9.41
C GLN A 113 -10.53 32.88 9.85
N ASP A 114 -11.46 33.24 8.96
CA ASP A 114 -12.90 33.19 9.17
C ASP A 114 -13.53 32.20 8.17
N SER A 115 -14.65 31.58 8.52
CA SER A 115 -15.32 30.60 7.64
C SER A 115 -15.83 31.25 6.37
N ILE A 116 -15.76 30.51 5.26
CA ILE A 116 -16.33 30.86 3.97
C ILE A 116 -17.85 30.78 4.08
N ILE A 117 -18.57 31.79 3.57
CA ILE A 117 -20.05 31.74 3.55
C ILE A 117 -20.53 30.63 2.62
N PRO A 118 -21.72 30.04 2.85
CA PRO A 118 -22.32 29.14 1.86
C PRO A 118 -22.43 29.83 0.50
N ARG A 119 -22.03 29.16 -0.58
CA ARG A 119 -21.93 29.68 -1.95
C ARG A 119 -21.01 30.91 -2.05
N GLY A 120 -20.02 30.96 -1.17
CA GLY A 120 -19.03 32.02 -1.09
C GLY A 120 -17.84 31.82 -2.00
N ALA A 121 -17.64 30.61 -2.53
CA ALA A 121 -16.56 30.27 -3.45
C ALA A 121 -17.07 30.14 -4.89
N THR A 122 -16.41 30.80 -5.84
CA THR A 122 -16.73 30.68 -7.26
C THR A 122 -15.45 30.73 -8.11
N PHE A 123 -15.48 30.05 -9.25
CA PHE A 123 -14.32 29.84 -10.11
C PHE A 123 -14.57 30.46 -11.48
N ALA A 124 -13.51 31.02 -12.06
CA ALA A 124 -13.51 31.53 -13.41
C ALA A 124 -12.17 31.27 -14.11
N ASP A 125 -12.21 31.18 -15.43
CA ASP A 125 -11.04 31.00 -16.30
C ASP A 125 -11.28 31.77 -17.60
N SER A 126 -10.19 32.07 -18.31
CA SER A 126 -10.19 32.60 -19.67
C SER A 126 -9.85 31.51 -20.66
N ASP A 127 -10.36 31.60 -21.90
CA ASP A 127 -10.23 30.53 -22.88
C ASP A 127 -8.76 30.16 -23.22
N ASN A 128 -7.86 31.15 -23.13
CA ASN A 128 -6.42 31.01 -23.41
C ASN A 128 -5.54 31.21 -22.17
N GLY A 129 -6.14 31.32 -20.98
CA GLY A 129 -5.37 31.54 -19.74
C GLY A 129 -4.63 30.28 -19.30
N GLU A 130 -3.56 30.46 -18.53
CA GLU A 130 -2.92 29.38 -17.76
C GLU A 130 -3.18 29.52 -16.26
N GLU A 131 -4.05 30.46 -15.86
CA GLU A 131 -4.41 30.78 -14.48
C GLU A 131 -5.89 30.45 -14.20
N ILE A 132 -6.16 29.97 -13.00
CA ILE A 132 -7.50 29.79 -12.46
C ILE A 132 -7.78 30.92 -11.48
N HIS A 133 -8.92 31.59 -11.65
CA HIS A 133 -9.34 32.67 -10.77
C HIS A 133 -10.39 32.14 -9.80
N VAL A 134 -10.16 32.31 -8.50
CA VAL A 134 -11.08 31.90 -7.44
C VAL A 134 -11.48 33.11 -6.62
N PHE A 135 -12.79 33.35 -6.49
CA PHE A 135 -13.33 34.42 -5.67
C PHE A 135 -14.00 33.83 -4.44
N ILE A 136 -13.64 34.34 -3.26
CA ILE A 136 -14.00 33.73 -1.97
C ILE A 136 -14.49 34.81 -1.03
N CYS A 137 -15.70 34.65 -0.47
CA CYS A 137 -16.24 35.54 0.54
C CYS A 137 -16.32 34.85 1.91
N THR A 138 -15.82 35.49 2.96
CA THR A 138 -15.93 34.97 4.35
C THR A 138 -17.13 35.55 5.09
N THR A 139 -17.47 34.95 6.23
CA THR A 139 -18.54 35.39 7.14
C THR A 139 -18.31 36.80 7.72
N LYS A 140 -17.08 37.32 7.66
CA LYS A 140 -16.75 38.71 8.00
C LYS A 140 -16.94 39.68 6.82
N ASN A 141 -17.54 39.23 5.72
CA ASN A 141 -17.79 40.00 4.50
C ASN A 141 -16.49 40.44 3.80
N GLU A 142 -15.48 39.59 3.91
CA GLU A 142 -14.16 39.76 3.33
C GLU A 142 -14.10 39.04 1.97
N LEU A 143 -13.79 39.77 0.88
CA LEU A 143 -13.75 39.22 -0.48
C LEU A 143 -12.31 39.07 -0.98
N PHE A 144 -11.90 37.83 -1.20
CA PHE A 144 -10.58 37.45 -1.71
C PHE A 144 -10.66 37.05 -3.18
N HIS A 145 -9.62 37.38 -3.93
CA HIS A 145 -9.40 36.96 -5.30
C HIS A 145 -8.06 36.22 -5.39
N LEU A 146 -8.12 34.91 -5.56
CA LEU A 146 -6.96 34.05 -5.80
C LEU A 146 -6.73 33.89 -7.30
N ARG A 147 -5.49 34.10 -7.74
CA ARG A 147 -5.01 33.87 -9.11
C ARG A 147 -3.99 32.75 -9.07
N LEU A 148 -4.42 31.55 -9.46
CA LEU A 148 -3.64 30.33 -9.29
C LEU A 148 -3.10 29.86 -10.64
N PRO A 149 -1.78 29.94 -10.90
CA PRO A 149 -1.17 29.34 -12.08
C PRO A 149 -1.38 27.83 -12.07
N THR A 150 -1.73 27.26 -13.23
CA THR A 150 -1.90 25.80 -13.38
C THR A 150 -0.60 25.02 -13.15
N THR A 151 0.55 25.68 -13.29
CA THR A 151 1.87 25.14 -12.93
C THR A 151 2.04 24.88 -11.44
N ALA A 152 1.33 25.61 -10.57
CA ALA A 152 1.39 25.44 -9.11
C ALA A 152 0.94 24.04 -8.64
N PHE A 153 0.12 23.36 -9.44
CA PHE A 153 -0.33 21.99 -9.17
C PHE A 153 0.70 20.93 -9.58
N ARG A 154 1.73 21.31 -10.36
CA ARG A 154 2.90 20.48 -10.69
C ARG A 154 4.08 20.78 -9.77
N ASP A 155 4.22 22.04 -9.36
CA ASP A 155 5.30 22.54 -8.54
C ASP A 155 4.77 23.68 -7.63
N PRO A 156 4.50 23.40 -6.35
CA PRO A 156 3.92 24.39 -5.43
C PRO A 156 4.89 25.53 -5.09
N ASP A 157 6.19 25.36 -5.35
CA ASP A 157 7.21 26.38 -5.04
C ASP A 157 6.99 27.69 -5.82
N VAL A 158 6.26 27.62 -6.95
CA VAL A 158 5.84 28.80 -7.72
C VAL A 158 5.06 29.80 -6.85
N LEU A 159 4.14 29.32 -6.01
CA LEU A 159 3.34 30.20 -5.14
C LEU A 159 4.08 30.60 -3.86
N GLN A 160 5.04 29.79 -3.41
CA GLN A 160 5.84 30.08 -2.21
C GLN A 160 6.91 31.14 -2.46
N THR A 161 7.46 31.17 -3.67
CA THR A 161 8.48 32.14 -4.10
C THR A 161 7.87 33.48 -4.48
N GLU A 162 6.64 33.49 -4.98
CA GLU A 162 5.89 34.71 -5.29
C GLU A 162 5.35 35.41 -4.04
N ASN A 163 5.25 36.74 -4.11
CA ASN A 163 4.66 37.51 -3.02
C ASN A 163 3.17 37.20 -2.90
N LEU A 164 2.68 36.95 -1.67
CA LEU A 164 1.27 36.65 -1.40
C LEU A 164 0.29 37.60 -2.12
N THR A 165 0.60 38.90 -2.19
CA THR A 165 -0.27 39.91 -2.81
C THR A 165 -0.40 39.79 -4.33
N GLN A 166 0.47 39.03 -5.00
CA GLN A 166 0.41 38.82 -6.45
C GLN A 166 -0.68 37.82 -6.83
N TRP A 167 -0.74 36.71 -6.10
CA TRP A 167 -1.69 35.63 -6.33
C TRP A 167 -2.89 35.63 -5.39
N CYS A 168 -2.86 36.35 -4.27
CA CYS A 168 -3.99 36.55 -3.36
C CYS A 168 -4.26 38.05 -3.17
N GLN A 169 -5.32 38.54 -3.81
CA GLN A 169 -5.72 39.95 -3.78
C GLN A 169 -6.99 40.16 -2.96
N TYR A 170 -7.09 41.33 -2.35
CA TYR A 170 -8.26 41.75 -1.62
C TYR A 170 -9.14 42.64 -2.50
N LEU A 171 -10.42 42.32 -2.62
CA LEU A 171 -11.36 43.12 -3.41
C LEU A 171 -12.10 44.09 -2.48
N GLU A 172 -11.85 45.38 -2.66
CA GLU A 172 -12.55 46.42 -1.91
C GLU A 172 -13.86 46.78 -2.59
N SER A 173 -14.93 46.87 -1.79
CA SER A 173 -16.23 47.37 -2.20
C SER A 173 -16.85 48.18 -1.06
N SER A 174 -17.46 49.32 -1.40
CA SER A 174 -18.16 50.14 -0.41
C SER A 174 -19.41 49.45 0.14
N ALA A 175 -20.01 48.52 -0.62
CA ALA A 175 -21.20 47.78 -0.20
C ALA A 175 -20.89 46.76 0.91
N LEU A 176 -19.69 46.17 0.91
CA LEU A 176 -19.27 45.17 1.91
C LEU A 176 -19.21 45.74 3.34
N GLY A 177 -19.09 47.06 3.50
CA GLY A 177 -19.14 47.70 4.83
C GLY A 177 -20.56 48.00 5.34
N ILE A 178 -21.57 47.90 4.47
CA ILE A 178 -22.94 48.36 4.73
C ILE A 178 -23.91 47.19 4.80
N ASP A 179 -23.68 46.15 4.00
CA ASP A 179 -24.61 45.04 3.79
C ASP A 179 -23.86 43.71 3.68
N THR A 180 -24.49 42.59 4.04
CA THR A 180 -23.83 41.28 4.06
C THR A 180 -24.08 40.49 2.79
N VAL A 181 -23.03 39.89 2.23
CA VAL A 181 -23.11 39.05 1.03
C VAL A 181 -23.82 37.74 1.36
N HIS A 182 -24.75 37.36 0.50
CA HIS A 182 -25.48 36.10 0.53
C HIS A 182 -24.93 35.07 -0.48
N ARG A 183 -24.51 35.51 -1.68
CA ARG A 183 -23.96 34.62 -2.73
C ARG A 183 -22.96 35.36 -3.62
N VAL A 184 -21.93 34.65 -4.07
CA VAL A 184 -20.93 35.13 -5.03
C VAL A 184 -21.09 34.37 -6.36
N TYR A 185 -21.00 35.07 -7.48
CA TYR A 185 -21.03 34.48 -8.82
C TYR A 185 -20.02 35.15 -9.75
N ALA A 186 -19.11 34.38 -10.36
CA ALA A 186 -18.18 34.89 -11.35
C ALA A 186 -18.62 34.49 -12.77
N SER A 187 -18.77 35.48 -13.65
CA SER A 187 -19.02 35.24 -15.09
C SER A 187 -17.72 35.07 -15.87
N SER A 188 -16.67 35.79 -15.44
CA SER A 188 -15.34 35.78 -16.04
C SER A 188 -14.27 36.14 -14.99
N PRO A 189 -12.98 35.92 -15.28
CA PRO A 189 -11.87 36.34 -14.41
C PRO A 189 -11.86 37.83 -14.04
N GLN A 190 -12.57 38.66 -14.82
CA GLN A 190 -12.61 40.11 -14.69
C GLN A 190 -13.97 40.64 -14.23
N GLU A 191 -14.95 39.77 -13.96
CA GLU A 191 -16.31 40.17 -13.65
C GLU A 191 -16.96 39.22 -12.65
N VAL A 192 -17.37 39.80 -11.51
CA VAL A 192 -17.96 39.10 -10.37
C VAL A 192 -19.20 39.82 -9.91
N PHE A 193 -20.22 39.06 -9.54
CA PHE A 193 -21.49 39.55 -9.00
C PHE A 193 -21.66 39.09 -7.55
N LEU A 194 -22.12 40.00 -6.71
CA LEU A 194 -22.43 39.77 -5.30
C LEU A 194 -23.92 40.00 -5.09
N SER A 195 -24.61 39.00 -4.56
CA SER A 195 -25.98 39.14 -4.06
C SER A 195 -25.93 39.42 -2.56
N PHE A 196 -26.65 40.42 -2.08
CA PHE A 196 -26.69 40.80 -0.66
C PHE A 196 -28.02 40.44 0.00
N ILE A 197 -28.02 40.30 1.32
CA ILE A 197 -29.23 39.98 2.10
C ILE A 197 -30.33 41.04 1.99
N SER A 198 -30.00 42.27 1.59
CA SER A 198 -30.98 43.33 1.36
C SER A 198 -31.74 43.21 0.03
N GLY A 199 -31.34 42.28 -0.84
CA GLY A 199 -31.84 42.17 -2.21
C GLY A 199 -31.08 43.00 -3.24
N MET A 200 -30.05 43.76 -2.83
CA MET A 200 -29.14 44.46 -3.73
C MET A 200 -28.22 43.45 -4.46
N VAL A 201 -27.92 43.72 -5.72
CA VAL A 201 -26.90 43.01 -6.49
C VAL A 201 -25.79 43.99 -6.85
N GLN A 202 -24.54 43.63 -6.61
CA GLN A 202 -23.38 44.42 -7.01
C GLN A 202 -22.59 43.69 -8.08
N ARG A 203 -22.06 44.45 -9.05
CA ARG A 203 -21.12 43.98 -10.05
C ARG A 203 -19.76 44.61 -9.79
N LEU A 204 -18.73 43.78 -9.69
CA LEU A 204 -17.34 44.16 -9.64
C LEU A 204 -16.72 43.80 -10.99
N GLN A 205 -16.17 44.79 -11.69
CA GLN A 205 -15.55 44.60 -13.00
C GLN A 205 -14.12 45.16 -13.02
N GLN A 206 -13.16 44.38 -13.50
CA GLN A 206 -11.78 44.81 -13.64
C GLN A 206 -11.57 45.61 -14.93
N ARG A 207 -10.92 46.77 -14.83
CA ARG A 207 -10.53 47.58 -16.00
C ARG A 207 -9.29 47.01 -16.67
N SER A 208 -9.37 46.72 -17.97
CA SER A 208 -8.29 46.13 -18.76
C SER A 208 -6.98 46.94 -18.84
N ARG A 209 -6.97 48.25 -18.59
CA ARG A 209 -5.77 49.10 -18.69
C ARG A 209 -4.90 49.12 -17.42
N ASP A 210 -5.53 49.19 -16.25
CA ASP A 210 -4.82 49.46 -14.98
C ASP A 210 -5.02 48.34 -13.94
N GLY A 211 -5.82 47.32 -14.24
CA GLY A 211 -6.12 46.22 -13.31
C GLY A 211 -7.01 46.61 -12.12
N SER A 212 -7.44 47.86 -12.03
CA SER A 212 -8.33 48.37 -10.97
C SER A 212 -9.75 47.83 -11.13
N TRP A 213 -10.39 47.50 -10.01
CA TRP A 213 -11.80 47.08 -9.98
C TRP A 213 -12.75 48.28 -9.89
N THR A 214 -13.79 48.28 -10.71
CA THR A 214 -14.94 49.20 -10.63
C THR A 214 -16.16 48.48 -10.09
N GLN A 215 -16.99 49.23 -9.36
CA GLN A 215 -18.20 48.70 -8.73
C GLN A 215 -19.46 49.40 -9.29
N ASP A 216 -20.45 48.60 -9.66
CA ASP A 216 -21.79 49.04 -10.04
C ASP A 216 -22.81 48.38 -9.10
N ASN A 217 -23.68 49.17 -8.47
CA ASN A 217 -24.73 48.67 -7.58
C ASN A 217 -26.08 48.68 -8.31
N TYR A 218 -26.76 47.55 -8.29
CA TYR A 218 -28.09 47.36 -8.86
C TYR A 218 -29.09 47.13 -7.73
N ASP A 219 -30.00 48.08 -7.58
CA ASP A 219 -31.09 48.01 -6.60
C ASP A 219 -32.38 48.56 -7.25
N ASP A 220 -33.47 47.86 -7.00
CA ASP A 220 -34.82 48.17 -7.48
C ASP A 220 -35.54 49.13 -6.52
N ARG A 221 -34.94 49.44 -5.35
CA ARG A 221 -35.47 50.40 -4.39
C ARG A 221 -35.33 51.82 -4.92
N THR A 222 -36.46 52.50 -5.15
CA THR A 222 -36.48 53.93 -5.47
C THR A 222 -35.95 54.71 -4.25
N TRP A 223 -35.01 55.64 -4.49
CA TRP A 223 -34.29 56.45 -3.47
C TRP A 223 -35.19 57.03 -2.34
N GLY A 224 -36.49 57.27 -2.62
CA GLY A 224 -37.47 57.76 -1.63
C GLY A 224 -37.94 56.76 -0.56
N ALA A 225 -37.66 55.46 -0.67
CA ALA A 225 -38.03 54.44 0.33
C ALA A 225 -36.99 54.32 1.46
N SER A 226 -35.71 54.57 1.18
CA SER A 226 -34.61 54.38 2.15
C SER A 226 -34.54 55.47 3.23
N LEU A 227 -35.12 56.66 3.01
CA LEU A 227 -35.21 57.71 4.04
C LEU A 227 -36.41 57.57 4.99
N ARG A 228 -37.28 56.56 4.80
CA ARG A 228 -38.39 56.23 5.73
C ARG A 228 -38.10 55.01 6.61
N GLY A 229 -36.83 54.59 6.73
CA GLY A 229 -36.41 53.43 7.53
C GLY A 229 -36.57 53.54 9.05
N ILE A 230 -37.12 54.65 9.59
CA ILE A 230 -37.33 54.84 11.04
C ILE A 230 -38.79 54.65 11.46
N VAL A 231 -39.74 54.41 10.54
CA VAL A 231 -41.12 54.04 10.91
C VAL A 231 -41.56 52.80 10.13
N SER A 232 -41.25 51.64 10.71
CA SER A 232 -41.86 50.34 10.39
C SER A 232 -43.38 50.43 10.51
N ARG A 233 -44.12 50.08 9.43
CA ARG A 233 -45.43 49.36 9.52
C ARG A 233 -46.12 48.97 8.21
N ARG A 234 -45.55 49.15 7.01
CA ARG A 234 -46.11 48.52 5.78
C ARG A 234 -45.02 48.09 4.79
N GLY A 235 -44.81 46.76 4.68
CA GLY A 235 -44.65 46.14 3.36
C GLY A 235 -43.27 45.67 2.89
N LEU A 236 -42.29 45.39 3.75
CA LEU A 236 -41.11 44.61 3.34
C LEU A 236 -41.29 43.17 3.83
N GLN A 237 -41.49 42.24 2.89
CA GLN A 237 -41.57 40.81 3.18
C GLN A 237 -40.13 40.29 3.39
N THR A 238 -39.78 40.02 4.65
CA THR A 238 -38.50 39.41 5.02
C THR A 238 -38.70 37.93 5.33
N ILE A 239 -37.75 37.09 4.92
CA ILE A 239 -37.70 35.66 5.20
C ILE A 239 -36.68 35.44 6.32
N GLU A 240 -37.08 34.76 7.39
CA GLU A 240 -36.19 34.41 8.49
C GLU A 240 -35.38 33.16 8.12
N TYR A 241 -34.06 33.24 8.20
CA TYR A 241 -33.15 32.12 7.98
C TYR A 241 -32.05 32.09 9.04
N GLY A 242 -32.17 31.18 10.00
CA GLY A 242 -31.31 31.14 11.17
C GLY A 242 -31.40 32.45 11.97
N ALA A 243 -30.26 33.13 12.14
CA ALA A 243 -30.19 34.44 12.80
C ALA A 243 -30.30 35.65 11.84
N ILE A 244 -30.45 35.40 10.54
CA ILE A 244 -30.41 36.42 9.49
C ILE A 244 -31.81 36.65 8.92
N GLN A 245 -32.17 37.90 8.68
CA GLN A 245 -33.39 38.26 7.95
C GLN A 245 -33.03 38.63 6.50
N LEU A 246 -33.57 37.88 5.55
CA LEU A 246 -33.33 38.04 4.12
C LEU A 246 -34.48 38.85 3.50
N ASP A 247 -34.19 39.81 2.61
CA ASP A 247 -35.22 40.41 1.74
C ASP A 247 -35.73 39.31 0.79
N SER A 248 -37.04 39.24 0.58
CA SER A 248 -37.62 38.24 -0.32
C SER A 248 -37.11 38.36 -1.77
N ARG A 249 -36.52 39.50 -2.18
CA ARG A 249 -35.92 39.69 -3.51
C ARG A 249 -34.44 39.28 -3.59
N THR A 250 -33.86 38.75 -2.52
CA THR A 250 -32.46 38.28 -2.52
C THR A 250 -32.25 37.27 -3.64
N ALA A 251 -31.25 37.51 -4.48
CA ALA A 251 -30.93 36.64 -5.60
C ALA A 251 -30.23 35.38 -5.09
N GLN A 252 -30.85 34.23 -5.33
CA GLN A 252 -30.40 32.91 -4.89
C GLN A 252 -29.60 32.19 -5.98
N ALA A 253 -29.84 32.50 -7.26
CA ALA A 253 -29.03 32.08 -8.38
C ALA A 253 -28.89 33.20 -9.40
N MET A 254 -27.75 33.22 -10.11
CA MET A 254 -27.37 34.26 -11.04
C MET A 254 -26.71 33.65 -12.28
N ALA A 255 -27.01 34.15 -13.47
CA ALA A 255 -26.19 33.91 -14.66
C ALA A 255 -26.22 35.10 -15.60
N THR A 256 -25.08 35.35 -16.26
CA THR A 256 -24.97 36.37 -17.29
C THR A 256 -25.37 35.83 -18.66
N SER A 257 -25.94 36.70 -19.50
CA SER A 257 -26.10 36.40 -20.92
C SER A 257 -24.73 36.17 -21.59
N PRO A 258 -24.66 35.36 -22.68
CA PRO A 258 -23.42 35.14 -23.41
C PRO A 258 -22.76 36.42 -23.96
N ASP A 259 -23.55 37.48 -24.18
CA ASP A 259 -23.05 38.78 -24.63
C ASP A 259 -22.65 39.72 -23.47
N GLY A 260 -22.78 39.30 -22.21
CA GLY A 260 -22.39 40.06 -21.03
C GLY A 260 -23.22 41.31 -20.75
N LYS A 261 -24.42 41.43 -21.33
CA LYS A 261 -25.27 42.63 -21.22
C LYS A 261 -26.42 42.49 -20.23
N PHE A 262 -26.83 41.26 -19.95
CA PHE A 262 -27.93 40.98 -19.05
C PHE A 262 -27.50 40.03 -17.95
N LEU A 263 -28.06 40.23 -16.76
CA LEU A 263 -27.93 39.33 -15.62
C LEU A 263 -29.31 38.78 -15.27
N PHE A 264 -29.45 37.47 -15.31
CA PHE A 264 -30.66 36.74 -14.93
C PHE A 264 -30.51 36.32 -13.48
N THR A 265 -31.51 36.61 -12.66
CA THR A 265 -31.50 36.30 -11.23
C THR A 265 -32.79 35.61 -10.83
N VAL A 266 -32.67 34.46 -10.18
CA VAL A 266 -33.79 33.79 -9.50
C VAL A 266 -33.77 34.23 -8.04
N CYS A 267 -34.87 34.79 -7.57
CA CYS A 267 -34.99 35.42 -6.25
C CYS A 267 -35.82 34.57 -5.28
N LEU A 268 -35.62 34.76 -3.97
CA LEU A 268 -36.33 34.00 -2.93
C LEU A 268 -37.86 34.10 -3.03
N ASN A 269 -38.41 35.21 -3.50
CA ASN A 269 -39.85 35.43 -3.70
C ASN A 269 -40.41 34.73 -4.95
N HIS A 270 -39.74 33.70 -5.45
CA HIS A 270 -40.15 32.92 -6.62
C HIS A 270 -40.24 33.77 -7.91
N THR A 271 -39.41 34.81 -8.05
CA THR A 271 -39.36 35.64 -9.26
C THR A 271 -38.07 35.45 -10.05
N LEU A 272 -38.21 35.39 -11.37
CA LEU A 272 -37.14 35.57 -12.34
C LEU A 272 -37.05 37.06 -12.69
N ARG A 273 -35.90 37.67 -12.40
CA ARG A 273 -35.62 39.06 -12.76
C ARG A 273 -34.47 39.13 -13.75
N VAL A 274 -34.54 40.10 -14.67
CA VAL A 274 -33.44 40.37 -15.61
C VAL A 274 -33.00 41.81 -15.52
N TRP A 275 -31.72 41.97 -15.23
CA TRP A 275 -31.05 43.25 -15.09
C TRP A 275 -30.33 43.58 -16.39
N ASN A 276 -30.53 44.78 -16.90
CA ASN A 276 -29.69 45.31 -17.97
C ASN A 276 -28.45 45.93 -17.34
N LEU A 277 -27.29 45.30 -17.55
CA LEU A 277 -26.02 45.66 -16.92
C LEU A 277 -25.50 47.04 -17.36
N LEU A 278 -25.94 47.55 -18.52
CA LEU A 278 -25.58 48.89 -19.00
C LEU A 278 -26.39 49.99 -18.30
N THR A 279 -27.68 49.75 -18.07
CA THR A 279 -28.59 50.75 -17.47
C THR A 279 -28.74 50.61 -15.96
N GLY A 280 -28.40 49.45 -15.42
CA GLY A 280 -28.59 49.05 -14.03
C GLY A 280 -30.04 48.86 -13.60
N LYS A 281 -30.98 48.77 -14.54
CA LYS A 281 -32.41 48.61 -14.26
C LYS A 281 -32.89 47.19 -14.54
N VAL A 282 -33.90 46.78 -13.79
CA VAL A 282 -34.68 45.57 -14.09
C VAL A 282 -35.52 45.83 -15.34
N VAL A 283 -35.39 44.98 -16.34
CA VAL A 283 -36.13 45.06 -17.61
C VAL A 283 -37.28 44.06 -17.65
N VAL A 284 -37.12 42.91 -16.98
CA VAL A 284 -38.14 41.85 -16.92
C VAL A 284 -38.28 41.35 -15.48
N THR A 285 -39.52 41.08 -15.07
CA THR A 285 -39.84 40.41 -13.81
C THR A 285 -41.02 39.47 -14.05
N ASN A 286 -40.78 38.16 -13.98
CA ASN A 286 -41.78 37.12 -14.16
C ASN A 286 -41.79 36.19 -12.95
N ASP A 287 -42.91 35.54 -12.67
CA ASP A 287 -42.98 34.41 -11.74
C ASP A 287 -42.30 33.18 -12.36
N LEU A 288 -41.61 32.33 -11.57
CA LEU A 288 -40.93 31.14 -12.12
C LEU A 288 -41.88 30.11 -12.75
N LEU A 289 -43.18 30.17 -12.48
CA LEU A 289 -44.22 29.33 -13.13
C LEU A 289 -45.14 30.15 -14.03
N ASP A 290 -44.88 31.44 -14.22
CA ASP A 290 -45.80 32.39 -14.87
C ASP A 290 -47.19 32.45 -14.20
N ALA A 291 -47.22 32.19 -12.88
CA ALA A 291 -48.44 32.26 -12.08
C ALA A 291 -48.75 33.71 -11.67
N VAL A 292 -50.03 34.08 -11.74
CA VAL A 292 -50.51 35.36 -11.20
C VAL A 292 -50.64 35.23 -9.68
N ARG A 293 -49.70 35.82 -8.94
CA ARG A 293 -49.67 35.76 -7.47
C ARG A 293 -50.40 36.94 -6.82
N ASP A 294 -51.07 36.68 -5.71
CA ASP A 294 -51.59 37.72 -4.81
C ASP A 294 -50.40 38.48 -4.20
N PRO A 295 -50.44 39.82 -4.08
CA PRO A 295 -49.45 40.59 -3.32
C PRO A 295 -49.19 40.10 -1.88
N ASN A 296 -50.14 39.36 -1.27
CA ASN A 296 -50.00 38.75 0.05
C ASN A 296 -49.48 37.30 0.03
N ASP A 297 -49.23 36.73 -1.15
CA ASP A 297 -48.67 35.39 -1.30
C ASP A 297 -47.30 35.33 -0.59
N ARG A 298 -47.12 34.29 0.23
CA ARG A 298 -45.91 34.04 1.02
C ARG A 298 -45.06 32.92 0.45
N THR A 299 -45.36 32.45 -0.76
CA THR A 299 -44.54 31.45 -1.43
C THR A 299 -43.13 31.99 -1.62
N HIS A 300 -42.15 31.23 -1.13
CA HIS A 300 -40.74 31.56 -1.27
C HIS A 300 -39.93 30.28 -1.47
N LEU A 301 -38.80 30.42 -2.14
CA LEU A 301 -37.79 29.38 -2.23
C LEU A 301 -37.10 29.22 -0.87
N ASN A 302 -36.75 27.99 -0.52
CA ASN A 302 -36.02 27.70 0.70
C ASN A 302 -34.60 28.31 0.61
N PRO A 303 -34.21 29.26 1.48
CA PRO A 303 -32.87 29.88 1.42
C PRO A 303 -31.71 28.88 1.55
N ALA A 304 -31.94 27.75 2.22
CA ALA A 304 -30.96 26.69 2.41
C ALA A 304 -30.68 25.85 1.15
N GLU A 305 -31.65 25.75 0.25
CA GLU A 305 -31.53 24.98 -1.01
C GLU A 305 -31.00 25.85 -2.13
N ASP A 306 -30.36 25.27 -3.13
CA ASP A 306 -29.88 26.04 -4.28
C ASP A 306 -31.04 26.32 -5.24
N ALA A 307 -31.22 27.59 -5.61
CA ALA A 307 -31.98 27.89 -6.82
C ALA A 307 -31.14 27.48 -8.02
N LEU A 308 -31.78 26.96 -9.06
CA LEU A 308 -31.08 26.42 -10.22
C LEU A 308 -31.56 27.10 -11.48
N LEU A 309 -30.59 27.60 -12.26
CA LEU A 309 -30.82 28.17 -13.57
C LEU A 309 -29.65 27.87 -14.50
N GLN A 310 -29.92 27.72 -15.79
CA GLN A 310 -28.90 27.53 -16.82
C GLN A 310 -29.29 28.28 -18.08
N ILE A 311 -28.36 29.05 -18.64
CA ILE A 311 -28.52 29.72 -19.93
C ILE A 311 -27.73 28.95 -20.98
N PHE A 312 -28.35 28.69 -22.12
CA PHE A 312 -27.73 28.01 -23.25
C PHE A 312 -28.26 28.56 -24.57
N LYS A 313 -27.57 28.25 -25.67
CA LYS A 313 -27.99 28.66 -27.01
C LYS A 313 -28.18 27.42 -27.87
N LEU A 314 -29.30 27.36 -28.59
CA LEU A 314 -29.56 26.31 -29.57
C LEU A 314 -28.89 26.66 -30.92
N PRO A 315 -28.32 25.67 -31.66
CA PRO A 315 -27.52 25.92 -32.86
C PRO A 315 -28.20 26.82 -33.90
N LEU A 316 -29.50 26.62 -34.12
CA LEU A 316 -30.30 27.33 -35.12
C LEU A 316 -31.08 28.53 -34.56
N GLN A 317 -31.06 28.76 -33.24
CA GLN A 317 -31.78 29.87 -32.63
C GLN A 317 -30.90 31.12 -32.52
N ARG A 318 -31.48 32.26 -32.89
CA ARG A 318 -30.82 33.57 -32.80
C ARG A 318 -30.51 33.95 -31.36
N TYR A 319 -31.45 33.68 -30.46
CA TYR A 319 -31.39 34.09 -29.07
C TYR A 319 -31.21 32.90 -28.13
N PRO A 320 -30.64 33.10 -26.92
CA PRO A 320 -30.47 32.05 -25.93
C PRO A 320 -31.82 31.64 -25.30
N VAL A 321 -31.80 30.46 -24.67
CA VAL A 321 -32.89 29.90 -23.87
C VAL A 321 -32.40 29.83 -22.43
N LEU A 322 -33.31 30.10 -21.49
CA LEU A 322 -33.07 29.94 -20.06
C LEU A 322 -33.88 28.75 -19.54
N LEU A 323 -33.23 27.86 -18.79
CA LEU A 323 -33.88 26.80 -18.03
C LEU A 323 -33.89 27.18 -16.55
N THR A 324 -35.06 27.11 -15.91
CA THR A 324 -35.21 27.29 -14.47
C THR A 324 -35.90 26.09 -13.85
N TYR A 325 -35.56 25.80 -12.59
CA TYR A 325 -36.27 24.83 -11.77
C TYR A 325 -36.91 25.50 -10.55
N THR A 326 -38.11 25.07 -10.18
CA THR A 326 -38.74 25.41 -8.91
C THR A 326 -39.17 24.13 -8.18
N PRO A 327 -38.95 24.03 -6.86
CA PRO A 327 -39.42 22.88 -6.07
C PRO A 327 -40.94 22.88 -5.85
N GLN A 328 -41.65 23.95 -6.22
CA GLN A 328 -43.10 24.05 -6.06
C GLN A 328 -43.84 22.94 -6.85
N ASP A 329 -44.96 22.46 -6.29
CA ASP A 329 -45.84 21.44 -6.89
C ASP A 329 -45.13 20.13 -7.31
N GLY A 330 -44.17 19.68 -6.48
CA GLY A 330 -43.41 18.45 -6.70
C GLY A 330 -42.20 18.61 -7.63
N GLY A 331 -41.81 19.85 -7.95
CA GLY A 331 -40.68 20.14 -8.83
C GLY A 331 -41.10 20.34 -10.29
N GLN A 332 -40.82 21.52 -10.85
CA GLN A 332 -41.12 21.85 -12.25
C GLN A 332 -39.96 22.56 -12.93
N PHE A 333 -39.67 22.13 -14.15
CA PHE A 333 -38.73 22.75 -15.07
C PHE A 333 -39.47 23.67 -16.03
N LYS A 334 -38.88 24.83 -16.34
CA LYS A 334 -39.44 25.80 -17.28
C LYS A 334 -38.39 26.31 -18.24
N PHE A 335 -38.71 26.29 -19.53
CA PHE A 335 -37.88 26.80 -20.60
C PHE A 335 -38.40 28.16 -21.03
N TRP A 336 -37.52 29.15 -21.03
CA TRP A 336 -37.85 30.52 -21.36
C TRP A 336 -37.10 30.93 -22.64
N ASP A 337 -37.84 31.32 -23.67
CA ASP A 337 -37.26 31.94 -24.86
C ASP A 337 -36.96 33.41 -24.55
N ILE A 338 -35.67 33.78 -24.65
CA ILE A 338 -35.23 35.16 -24.47
C ILE A 338 -35.28 35.82 -25.85
N LYS A 339 -36.06 36.88 -26.05
CA LYS A 339 -36.16 37.61 -27.32
C LYS A 339 -35.77 39.07 -27.13
N GLY A 340 -35.20 39.70 -28.16
CA GLY A 340 -34.75 41.09 -28.10
C GLY A 340 -33.28 41.21 -27.68
N GLY A 341 -32.82 42.44 -27.41
CA GLY A 341 -31.39 42.70 -27.18
C GLY A 341 -31.12 44.09 -26.63
N THR A 342 -30.02 44.72 -27.07
CA THR A 342 -29.63 46.05 -26.54
C THR A 342 -30.45 47.19 -27.13
N THR A 343 -30.87 47.03 -28.39
CA THR A 343 -31.61 48.05 -29.16
C THR A 343 -33.11 47.80 -29.21
N GLU A 344 -33.53 46.55 -29.01
CA GLU A 344 -34.93 46.12 -28.96
C GLU A 344 -35.28 45.73 -27.52
N PRO A 345 -36.50 46.03 -27.03
CA PRO A 345 -36.91 45.63 -25.69
C PRO A 345 -36.75 44.12 -25.49
N LEU A 346 -36.16 43.73 -24.37
CA LEU A 346 -35.98 42.33 -24.00
C LEU A 346 -37.31 41.76 -23.51
N PHE A 347 -37.74 40.65 -24.09
CA PHE A 347 -38.90 39.88 -23.66
C PHE A 347 -38.46 38.47 -23.28
N ILE A 348 -39.13 37.91 -22.28
CA ILE A 348 -38.93 36.53 -21.84
C ILE A 348 -40.31 35.90 -21.79
N GLU A 349 -40.50 34.87 -22.59
CA GLU A 349 -41.76 34.14 -22.67
C GLU A 349 -41.55 32.65 -22.42
N ASP A 350 -42.56 32.00 -21.86
CA ASP A 350 -42.58 30.56 -21.71
C ASP A 350 -42.56 29.89 -23.10
N LYS A 351 -41.56 29.04 -23.34
CA LYS A 351 -41.41 28.32 -24.60
C LYS A 351 -42.50 27.25 -24.77
N TYR A 352 -43.00 26.70 -23.66
CA TYR A 352 -44.00 25.63 -23.64
C TYR A 352 -45.15 25.99 -22.68
N PRO A 353 -45.96 27.01 -23.01
CA PRO A 353 -46.98 27.54 -22.12
C PRO A 353 -48.00 26.49 -21.71
N GLY A 354 -48.26 26.39 -20.40
CA GLY A 354 -49.22 25.45 -19.81
C GLY A 354 -48.75 24.00 -19.72
N VAL A 355 -47.53 23.68 -20.16
CA VAL A 355 -46.96 22.34 -20.06
C VAL A 355 -46.22 22.18 -18.72
N LYS A 356 -46.69 21.25 -17.88
CA LYS A 356 -45.97 20.87 -16.66
C LYS A 356 -44.86 19.87 -16.99
N LEU A 357 -43.60 20.31 -16.89
CA LEU A 357 -42.42 19.46 -17.07
C LEU A 357 -41.82 19.11 -15.70
N SER A 358 -42.27 18.01 -15.11
CA SER A 358 -41.72 17.46 -13.85
C SER A 358 -40.81 16.26 -14.15
N SER A 359 -39.72 16.12 -13.42
CA SER A 359 -38.93 14.88 -13.45
C SER A 359 -39.62 13.78 -12.62
N PRO A 360 -39.25 12.50 -12.81
CA PRO A 360 -39.72 11.41 -11.97
C PRO A 360 -39.40 11.66 -10.51
N ASP A 361 -40.36 11.36 -9.64
CA ASP A 361 -40.16 11.33 -8.19
C ASP A 361 -39.39 10.04 -7.83
N PRO A 362 -38.25 10.11 -7.12
CA PRO A 362 -37.58 8.93 -6.58
C PRO A 362 -38.48 8.04 -5.72
N ASP A 363 -39.43 8.62 -4.98
CA ASP A 363 -40.37 7.88 -4.14
C ASP A 363 -41.82 8.30 -4.45
N PRO A 364 -42.48 7.67 -5.44
CA PRO A 364 -43.85 8.00 -5.82
C PRO A 364 -44.87 7.72 -4.72
N SER A 365 -44.49 7.01 -3.64
CA SER A 365 -45.37 6.81 -2.48
C SER A 365 -45.55 8.08 -1.63
N GLY A 366 -44.64 9.06 -1.78
CA GLY A 366 -44.66 10.31 -1.04
C GLY A 366 -44.30 10.19 0.44
N ASN A 367 -43.75 9.05 0.87
CA ASN A 367 -43.35 8.83 2.26
C ASN A 367 -42.04 9.55 2.61
N THR A 368 -41.16 9.71 1.62
CA THR A 368 -39.87 10.38 1.78
C THR A 368 -39.81 11.68 0.98
N MET A 369 -39.29 12.74 1.61
CA MET A 369 -39.09 14.03 0.94
C MET A 369 -37.74 14.04 0.24
N TRP A 370 -37.77 14.21 -1.09
CA TRP A 370 -36.59 14.39 -1.92
C TRP A 370 -36.43 15.85 -2.31
N SER A 371 -35.18 16.34 -2.33
CA SER A 371 -34.84 17.69 -2.78
C SER A 371 -33.89 17.62 -3.97
N LEU A 372 -34.03 18.56 -4.91
CA LEU A 372 -33.16 18.62 -6.07
C LEU A 372 -31.83 19.28 -5.68
N VAL A 373 -30.71 18.60 -5.93
CA VAL A 373 -29.35 19.13 -5.68
C VAL A 373 -28.89 19.99 -6.85
N GLY A 374 -29.12 19.53 -8.07
CA GLY A 374 -28.65 20.17 -9.27
C GLY A 374 -29.17 19.51 -10.54
N PHE A 375 -29.10 20.26 -11.64
CA PHE A 375 -29.34 19.73 -12.98
C PHE A 375 -28.24 20.19 -13.95
N GLY A 376 -28.03 19.42 -15.01
CA GLY A 376 -27.14 19.78 -16.11
C GLY A 376 -27.77 19.48 -17.45
N LEU A 377 -27.99 20.50 -18.27
CA LEU A 377 -28.53 20.34 -19.63
C LEU A 377 -27.42 20.46 -20.68
N ASN A 378 -27.30 19.45 -21.53
CA ASN A 378 -26.66 19.56 -22.83
C ASN A 378 -27.75 19.85 -23.88
N PRO A 379 -27.73 21.02 -24.55
CA PRO A 379 -28.74 21.33 -25.57
C PRO A 379 -28.65 20.44 -26.81
N GLY A 380 -27.62 19.60 -26.95
CA GLY A 380 -27.43 18.74 -28.10
C GLY A 380 -27.00 19.51 -29.35
N THR A 381 -26.98 18.80 -30.48
CA THR A 381 -26.69 19.35 -31.81
C THR A 381 -27.78 18.91 -32.77
N ASP A 382 -27.74 19.34 -34.03
CA ASP A 382 -28.74 18.92 -35.02
C ASP A 382 -28.76 17.38 -35.24
N PHE A 383 -27.69 16.68 -34.86
CA PHE A 383 -27.54 15.22 -34.99
C PHE A 383 -27.57 14.48 -33.64
N LYS A 384 -27.57 15.18 -32.51
CA LYS A 384 -27.59 14.58 -31.17
C LYS A 384 -28.73 15.19 -30.34
N PRO A 385 -29.63 14.38 -29.75
CA PRO A 385 -30.73 14.90 -28.94
C PRO A 385 -30.20 15.69 -27.73
N ALA A 386 -31.04 16.56 -27.18
CA ALA A 386 -30.74 17.24 -25.92
C ALA A 386 -30.77 16.24 -24.77
N GLN A 387 -29.91 16.45 -23.77
CA GLN A 387 -29.78 15.57 -22.62
C GLN A 387 -29.85 16.38 -21.32
N LEU A 388 -30.77 16.03 -20.44
CA LEU A 388 -30.90 16.62 -19.11
C LEU A 388 -30.55 15.60 -18.04
N TRP A 389 -29.64 15.97 -17.15
CA TRP A 389 -29.29 15.24 -15.95
C TRP A 389 -29.92 15.91 -14.72
N VAL A 390 -30.50 15.13 -13.83
CA VAL A 390 -31.23 15.61 -12.65
C VAL A 390 -30.83 14.78 -11.44
N LEU A 391 -30.23 15.42 -10.43
CA LEU A 391 -29.77 14.78 -9.20
C LEU A 391 -30.68 15.11 -8.02
N TRP A 392 -31.35 14.09 -7.49
CA TRP A 392 -32.16 14.18 -6.29
C TRP A 392 -31.39 13.68 -5.07
N ARG A 393 -31.68 14.25 -3.89
CA ARG A 393 -31.16 13.77 -2.61
C ARG A 393 -32.25 13.60 -1.55
N ASN A 394 -32.00 12.65 -0.66
CA ASN A 394 -32.68 12.49 0.61
C ASN A 394 -31.62 12.21 1.68
N HIS A 395 -31.26 13.22 2.48
CA HIS A 395 -30.16 13.17 3.43
C HIS A 395 -28.85 12.69 2.76
N ASN A 396 -28.45 11.45 3.05
CA ASN A 396 -27.20 10.82 2.57
C ASN A 396 -27.41 9.90 1.35
N TYR A 397 -28.64 9.82 0.84
CA TYR A 397 -28.99 9.06 -0.36
C TYR A 397 -29.20 10.01 -1.53
N HIS A 398 -28.90 9.54 -2.74
CA HIS A 398 -29.22 10.24 -3.98
C HIS A 398 -29.74 9.31 -5.06
N GLN A 399 -30.43 9.92 -6.02
CA GLN A 399 -30.87 9.27 -7.23
C GLN A 399 -30.61 10.20 -8.42
N LEU A 400 -29.90 9.70 -9.42
CA LEU A 400 -29.61 10.43 -10.66
C LEU A 400 -30.53 9.92 -11.78
N TYR A 401 -31.07 10.87 -12.53
CA TYR A 401 -31.88 10.62 -13.72
C TYR A 401 -31.30 11.28 -14.96
N ASN A 402 -31.51 10.65 -16.10
CA ASN A 402 -31.24 11.21 -17.42
C ASN A 402 -32.53 11.26 -18.25
N CYS A 403 -32.77 12.35 -18.96
CA CYS A 403 -33.82 12.45 -19.96
C CYS A 403 -33.23 12.92 -21.29
N GLN A 404 -33.51 12.19 -22.36
CA GLN A 404 -33.16 12.59 -23.71
C GLN A 404 -34.40 13.05 -24.47
N PHE A 405 -34.33 14.22 -25.10
CA PHE A 405 -35.47 14.80 -25.81
C PHE A 405 -35.06 15.70 -26.96
N GLU A 406 -36.00 15.90 -27.88
CA GLU A 406 -35.93 16.96 -28.88
C GLU A 406 -36.83 18.11 -28.44
N PHE A 407 -36.41 19.35 -28.67
CA PHE A 407 -37.21 20.52 -28.30
C PHE A 407 -38.53 20.62 -29.07
N SER A 408 -38.66 19.98 -30.24
CA SER A 408 -39.90 19.92 -31.03
C SER A 408 -40.95 18.99 -30.42
N SER A 409 -40.52 17.89 -29.78
CA SER A 409 -41.38 16.80 -29.29
C SER A 409 -41.30 16.62 -27.77
N ILE A 410 -40.85 17.67 -27.05
CA ILE A 410 -40.51 17.63 -25.63
C ILE A 410 -41.60 17.01 -24.74
N VAL A 411 -42.89 17.28 -25.00
CA VAL A 411 -43.99 16.79 -24.14
C VAL A 411 -44.07 15.26 -24.13
N ASN A 412 -43.82 14.63 -25.28
CA ASN A 412 -43.84 13.18 -25.41
C ASN A 412 -42.55 12.59 -24.85
N SER A 413 -41.40 13.11 -25.31
CA SER A 413 -40.08 12.64 -24.86
C SER A 413 -39.93 12.76 -23.34
N TRP A 414 -40.38 13.86 -22.74
CA TRP A 414 -40.28 14.09 -21.30
C TRP A 414 -41.14 13.13 -20.47
N LYS A 415 -42.18 12.53 -21.04
CA LYS A 415 -43.00 11.53 -20.31
C LYS A 415 -42.39 10.14 -20.37
N SER A 416 -41.81 9.75 -21.51
CA SER A 416 -41.36 8.37 -21.76
C SER A 416 -39.86 8.14 -21.63
N ASN A 417 -39.03 9.16 -21.83
CA ASN A 417 -37.59 8.97 -22.10
C ASN A 417 -36.68 9.05 -20.87
N TRP A 418 -37.23 8.95 -19.67
CA TRP A 418 -36.44 8.95 -18.43
C TRP A 418 -35.72 7.63 -18.21
N ILE A 419 -34.46 7.73 -17.83
CA ILE A 419 -33.56 6.62 -17.54
C ILE A 419 -32.94 6.87 -16.16
N LYS A 420 -32.70 5.79 -15.42
CA LYS A 420 -32.07 5.84 -14.09
C LYS A 420 -30.59 5.53 -14.15
N CYS A 421 -29.87 6.06 -13.17
CA CYS A 421 -28.56 5.58 -12.78
C CYS A 421 -28.71 4.68 -11.55
N ALA A 422 -28.10 3.51 -11.55
CA ALA A 422 -28.03 2.64 -10.39
C ALA A 422 -27.09 3.26 -9.33
N SER A 423 -27.66 3.64 -8.18
CA SER A 423 -26.91 4.21 -7.04
C SER A 423 -26.28 3.08 -6.21
N THR A 424 -25.00 2.82 -6.43
CA THR A 424 -24.22 1.78 -5.71
C THR A 424 -23.52 2.34 -4.46
N SER A 425 -23.28 3.65 -4.46
CA SER A 425 -22.53 4.42 -3.47
C SER A 425 -23.17 4.45 -2.06
N SER A 426 -24.49 4.35 -1.99
CA SER A 426 -25.26 4.31 -0.73
C SER A 426 -25.65 2.89 -0.29
N SER A 427 -25.13 1.85 -0.95
CA SER A 427 -25.37 0.48 -0.51
C SER A 427 -24.72 0.24 0.86
N LYS A 428 -25.50 -0.29 1.80
CA LYS A 428 -24.97 -0.65 3.12
C LYS A 428 -24.07 -1.86 2.98
N ASN A 429 -22.91 -1.79 3.63
CA ASN A 429 -22.03 -2.94 3.69
C ASN A 429 -22.69 -4.06 4.51
N VAL A 430 -22.68 -5.28 3.99
CA VAL A 430 -23.18 -6.44 4.73
C VAL A 430 -22.13 -6.83 5.76
N ALA A 431 -22.49 -6.80 7.05
CA ALA A 431 -21.60 -7.21 8.13
C ALA A 431 -21.22 -8.70 8.00
N PRO A 432 -20.01 -9.11 8.42
CA PRO A 432 -19.63 -10.51 8.42
C PRO A 432 -20.54 -11.33 9.35
N ASP A 433 -20.89 -12.54 8.93
CA ASP A 433 -21.68 -13.47 9.73
C ASP A 433 -20.81 -14.24 10.73
N LEU A 434 -21.41 -14.53 11.89
CA LEU A 434 -20.79 -15.38 12.91
C LEU A 434 -21.08 -16.86 12.57
N VAL A 435 -20.11 -17.50 11.94
CA VAL A 435 -20.14 -18.93 11.62
C VAL A 435 -19.49 -19.73 12.73
N LYS A 436 -20.16 -20.80 13.21
CA LYS A 436 -19.70 -21.58 14.37
C LYS A 436 -18.57 -22.56 14.04
N SER A 437 -18.56 -23.08 12.81
CA SER A 437 -17.56 -24.03 12.31
C SER A 437 -16.25 -23.38 11.89
N ASP A 438 -16.16 -22.04 11.90
CA ASP A 438 -15.02 -21.34 11.32
C ASP A 438 -13.76 -21.45 12.20
N PRO A 439 -12.60 -21.84 11.64
CA PRO A 439 -11.33 -21.86 12.35
C PRO A 439 -10.79 -20.46 12.68
N GLU A 440 -11.25 -19.40 12.02
CA GLU A 440 -10.75 -18.03 12.23
C GLU A 440 -11.44 -17.30 13.40
N ASP A 441 -10.64 -16.56 14.18
CA ASP A 441 -11.12 -15.67 15.25
C ASP A 441 -12.06 -14.60 14.68
N PRO A 442 -13.28 -14.41 15.26
CA PRO A 442 -14.18 -13.33 14.90
C PRO A 442 -13.50 -11.95 14.83
N ALA A 443 -12.54 -11.67 15.72
CA ALA A 443 -11.85 -10.39 15.71
C ALA A 443 -11.02 -10.15 14.43
N SER A 444 -10.38 -11.19 13.89
CA SER A 444 -9.62 -11.08 12.64
C SER A 444 -10.53 -10.75 11.45
N LYS A 445 -11.67 -11.44 11.34
CA LYS A 445 -12.68 -11.20 10.29
C LYS A 445 -13.20 -9.77 10.32
N TRP A 446 -13.53 -9.26 11.52
CA TRP A 446 -13.99 -7.88 11.67
C TRP A 446 -12.91 -6.87 11.32
N LEU A 447 -11.66 -7.13 11.68
CA LEU A 447 -10.54 -6.26 11.30
C LEU A 447 -10.33 -6.25 9.79
N ASP A 448 -10.34 -7.41 9.12
CA ASP A 448 -10.18 -7.49 7.67
C ASP A 448 -11.37 -6.83 6.94
N PHE A 449 -12.57 -6.93 7.50
CA PHE A 449 -13.77 -6.24 7.01
C PHE A 449 -13.68 -4.71 7.14
N LEU A 450 -13.28 -4.20 8.31
CA LEU A 450 -13.22 -2.75 8.61
C LEU A 450 -12.05 -2.06 7.91
N PHE A 451 -10.91 -2.74 7.79
CA PHE A 451 -9.74 -2.24 7.06
C PHE A 451 -9.78 -2.61 5.58
N HIS A 452 -10.91 -3.16 5.10
CA HIS A 452 -11.07 -3.38 3.68
C HIS A 452 -10.89 -2.04 2.94
N PRO A 453 -9.97 -1.99 1.96
CA PRO A 453 -9.58 -0.74 1.31
C PRO A 453 -10.76 0.03 0.72
N GLY A 454 -10.77 1.35 0.90
CA GLY A 454 -11.80 2.24 0.37
C GLY A 454 -13.15 2.19 1.10
N ARG A 455 -13.38 1.24 2.00
CA ARG A 455 -14.65 1.08 2.74
C ARG A 455 -14.83 2.19 3.78
N TYR A 456 -13.90 2.28 4.73
CA TYR A 456 -13.89 3.30 5.79
C TYR A 456 -12.60 4.12 5.77
N SER A 457 -12.68 5.41 6.10
CA SER A 457 -11.50 6.26 6.27
C SER A 457 -10.82 5.99 7.62
N GLU A 458 -9.49 6.17 7.69
CA GLU A 458 -8.73 6.07 8.95
C GLU A 458 -9.32 7.03 10.00
N ASP A 459 -9.62 8.27 9.60
CA ASP A 459 -10.22 9.29 10.48
C ASP A 459 -11.62 8.90 10.98
N GLY A 460 -12.42 8.23 10.13
CA GLY A 460 -13.74 7.72 10.50
C GLY A 460 -13.64 6.60 11.54
N LEU A 461 -12.71 5.65 11.35
CA LEU A 461 -12.45 4.57 12.30
C LEU A 461 -11.86 5.09 13.62
N GLU A 462 -10.98 6.09 13.57
CA GLU A 462 -10.43 6.75 14.77
C GLU A 462 -11.51 7.47 15.59
N THR A 463 -12.44 8.17 14.93
CA THR A 463 -13.59 8.82 15.58
C THR A 463 -14.54 7.78 16.18
N ALA A 464 -14.85 6.72 15.43
CA ALA A 464 -15.71 5.66 15.94
C ALA A 464 -15.09 4.98 17.17
N LEU A 465 -13.76 4.78 17.18
CA LEU A 465 -13.03 4.23 18.32
C LEU A 465 -13.11 5.15 19.53
N SER A 466 -12.98 6.47 19.38
CA SER A 466 -13.11 7.38 20.53
C SER A 466 -14.52 7.39 21.11
N ILE A 467 -15.55 7.36 20.27
CA ILE A 467 -16.95 7.26 20.72
C ILE A 467 -17.18 5.95 21.46
N PHE A 468 -16.63 4.84 20.96
CA PHE A 468 -16.75 3.53 21.61
C PHE A 468 -15.98 3.44 22.94
N GLU A 469 -14.77 4.01 23.02
CA GLU A 469 -14.00 4.11 24.27
C GLU A 469 -14.78 4.90 25.34
N GLU A 470 -15.46 5.99 24.94
CA GLU A 470 -16.31 6.78 25.84
C GLU A 470 -17.54 5.99 26.29
N ALA A 471 -18.23 5.31 25.35
CA ALA A 471 -19.44 4.53 25.65
C ALA A 471 -19.16 3.32 26.55
N THR A 472 -17.98 2.69 26.40
CA THR A 472 -17.58 1.50 27.19
C THR A 472 -16.78 1.84 28.45
N ALA A 473 -16.40 3.11 28.63
CA ALA A 473 -15.51 3.58 29.68
C ALA A 473 -14.15 2.85 29.77
N VAL A 474 -13.70 2.23 28.67
CA VAL A 474 -12.41 1.54 28.57
C VAL A 474 -11.29 2.56 28.40
N LYS A 475 -10.22 2.43 29.20
CA LYS A 475 -9.02 3.27 29.08
C LYS A 475 -7.80 2.42 28.79
N LEU A 476 -7.26 2.55 27.57
CA LEU A 476 -6.00 1.91 27.21
C LEU A 476 -4.82 2.50 28.02
N PRO A 477 -3.84 1.67 28.43
CA PRO A 477 -2.58 2.11 29.00
C PRO A 477 -1.76 2.93 27.99
N SER A 478 -0.84 3.78 28.47
CA SER A 478 -0.07 4.71 27.63
C SER A 478 0.71 4.03 26.50
N SER A 479 1.25 2.83 26.72
CA SER A 479 1.97 2.04 25.73
C SER A 479 1.09 1.52 24.58
N GLN A 480 -0.19 1.23 24.86
CA GLN A 480 -1.14 0.76 23.84
C GLN A 480 -1.78 1.91 23.07
N ARG A 481 -1.80 3.12 23.61
CA ARG A 481 -2.30 4.32 22.89
C ARG A 481 -1.44 4.72 21.70
N THR A 482 -0.16 4.38 21.71
CA THR A 482 0.78 4.63 20.61
C THR A 482 0.85 3.49 19.59
N ALA A 483 0.12 2.39 19.81
CA ALA A 483 0.06 1.27 18.89
C ALA A 483 -0.71 1.63 17.60
N PRO A 484 -0.49 0.92 16.48
CA PRO A 484 -1.25 1.12 15.24
C PRO A 484 -2.76 0.91 15.46
N LEU A 485 -3.58 1.60 14.64
CA LEU A 485 -5.04 1.62 14.80
C LEU A 485 -5.66 0.21 14.88
N ARG A 486 -5.23 -0.71 14.01
CA ARG A 486 -5.67 -2.11 14.00
C ARG A 486 -5.49 -2.80 15.36
N GLN A 487 -4.33 -2.61 16.00
CA GLN A 487 -4.03 -3.20 17.31
C GLN A 487 -4.81 -2.50 18.44
N ARG A 488 -4.98 -1.18 18.36
CA ARG A 488 -5.78 -0.42 19.32
C ARG A 488 -7.24 -0.86 19.32
N MET A 489 -7.84 -1.01 18.14
CA MET A 489 -9.22 -1.48 17.99
C MET A 489 -9.40 -2.86 18.62
N GLY A 490 -8.50 -3.81 18.29
CA GLY A 490 -8.52 -5.15 18.90
C GLY A 490 -8.40 -5.12 20.43
N ALA A 491 -7.51 -4.29 20.97
CA ALA A 491 -7.32 -4.16 22.42
C ALA A 491 -8.54 -3.55 23.15
N VAL A 492 -9.19 -2.55 22.56
CA VAL A 492 -10.38 -1.90 23.14
C VAL A 492 -11.56 -2.85 23.15
N VAL A 493 -11.83 -3.53 22.04
CA VAL A 493 -12.94 -4.49 21.95
C VAL A 493 -12.70 -5.68 22.88
N ALA A 494 -11.46 -6.21 22.93
CA ALA A 494 -11.11 -7.31 23.83
C ALA A 494 -11.24 -6.95 25.31
N ALA A 495 -11.04 -5.68 25.70
CA ALA A 495 -11.19 -5.24 27.09
C ALA A 495 -12.65 -5.32 27.60
N GLY A 496 -13.64 -5.31 26.70
CA GLY A 496 -15.06 -5.44 27.03
C GLY A 496 -15.52 -6.88 27.25
N VAL A 497 -14.73 -7.87 26.81
CA VAL A 497 -15.12 -9.28 26.80
C VAL A 497 -14.24 -10.08 27.75
N SER A 498 -14.85 -10.90 28.60
CA SER A 498 -14.13 -11.75 29.56
C SER A 498 -14.50 -13.21 29.34
N LEU A 499 -13.50 -14.08 29.20
CA LEU A 499 -13.71 -15.53 29.21
C LEU A 499 -14.08 -15.96 30.65
N ARG A 500 -15.30 -16.51 30.81
CA ARG A 500 -15.85 -16.88 32.13
C ARG A 500 -16.10 -18.37 32.22
N LYS A 501 -15.98 -18.90 33.45
CA LYS A 501 -16.40 -20.24 33.84
C LYS A 501 -17.79 -20.15 34.48
N TYR A 502 -18.73 -21.00 34.08
CA TYR A 502 -20.08 -21.05 34.67
C TYR A 502 -20.26 -22.34 35.48
N GLY A 503 -20.13 -22.24 36.80
CA GLY A 503 -20.21 -23.39 37.69
C GLY A 503 -19.01 -24.34 37.55
N ASP A 504 -19.28 -25.65 37.51
CA ASP A 504 -18.25 -26.70 37.39
C ASP A 504 -17.85 -27.01 35.94
N SER A 505 -18.50 -26.43 34.92
CA SER A 505 -18.19 -26.69 33.51
C SER A 505 -16.87 -26.05 33.06
N ASP A 506 -16.29 -26.54 31.96
CA ASP A 506 -15.13 -25.90 31.33
C ASP A 506 -15.43 -24.48 30.83
N LEU A 507 -14.37 -23.78 30.40
CA LEU A 507 -14.45 -22.42 29.85
C LEU A 507 -15.39 -22.40 28.64
N ASP A 508 -16.35 -21.48 28.63
CA ASP A 508 -17.36 -21.38 27.58
C ASP A 508 -16.84 -20.53 26.40
N PHE A 509 -16.13 -21.19 25.49
CA PHE A 509 -15.57 -20.56 24.29
C PHE A 509 -16.65 -20.11 23.30
N GLN A 510 -17.77 -20.83 23.20
CA GLN A 510 -18.86 -20.48 22.28
C GLN A 510 -19.49 -19.15 22.66
N ARG A 511 -19.77 -18.97 23.95
CA ARG A 511 -20.29 -17.70 24.45
C ARG A 511 -19.27 -16.58 24.37
N PHE A 512 -17.99 -16.86 24.61
CA PHE A 512 -16.93 -15.87 24.41
C PHE A 512 -16.87 -15.36 22.97
N CYS A 513 -16.98 -16.25 21.97
CA CYS A 513 -17.03 -15.85 20.56
C CYS A 513 -18.27 -15.01 20.24
N ALA A 514 -19.45 -15.42 20.72
CA ALA A 514 -20.70 -14.66 20.52
C ALA A 514 -20.66 -13.29 21.20
N ASP A 515 -20.14 -13.21 22.43
CA ASP A 515 -19.98 -11.95 23.15
C ASP A 515 -18.96 -11.04 22.42
N THR A 516 -17.87 -11.60 21.88
CA THR A 516 -16.88 -10.87 21.07
C THR A 516 -17.50 -10.30 19.79
N ASP A 517 -18.23 -11.11 19.03
CA ASP A 517 -18.95 -10.66 17.83
C ASP A 517 -19.97 -9.56 18.16
N SER A 518 -20.70 -9.69 19.27
CA SER A 518 -21.68 -8.68 19.68
C SER A 518 -21.03 -7.31 19.96
N HIS A 519 -19.82 -7.29 20.55
CA HIS A 519 -19.09 -6.05 20.79
C HIS A 519 -18.58 -5.44 19.48
N TRP A 520 -18.09 -6.27 18.55
CA TRP A 520 -17.73 -5.82 17.21
C TRP A 520 -18.93 -5.28 16.43
N ARG A 521 -20.11 -5.90 16.51
CA ARG A 521 -21.35 -5.36 15.91
C ARG A 521 -21.78 -4.04 16.52
N ASN A 522 -21.61 -3.86 17.82
CA ASN A 522 -21.88 -2.57 18.47
C ASN A 522 -20.90 -1.48 17.99
N PHE A 523 -19.62 -1.82 17.87
CA PHE A 523 -18.62 -0.94 17.28
C PHE A 523 -18.95 -0.60 15.82
N TYR A 524 -19.29 -1.62 15.02
CA TYR A 524 -19.70 -1.47 13.62
C TYR A 524 -20.87 -0.51 13.44
N ARG A 525 -21.90 -0.58 14.30
CA ARG A 525 -23.01 0.38 14.27
C ARG A 525 -22.55 1.83 14.43
N ILE A 526 -21.57 2.08 15.30
CA ILE A 526 -20.99 3.42 15.47
C ILE A 526 -20.20 3.83 14.22
N VAL A 527 -19.42 2.90 13.66
CA VAL A 527 -18.67 3.13 12.41
C VAL A 527 -19.61 3.50 11.27
N GLU A 528 -20.71 2.76 11.08
CA GLU A 528 -21.72 3.05 10.05
C GLU A 528 -22.36 4.44 10.26
N THR A 529 -22.76 4.79 11.48
CA THR A 529 -23.33 6.12 11.77
C THR A 529 -22.36 7.24 11.42
N VAL A 530 -21.06 7.11 11.76
CA VAL A 530 -20.03 8.09 11.40
C VAL A 530 -19.79 8.12 9.89
N ASN A 531 -19.88 6.97 9.23
CA ASN A 531 -19.66 6.82 7.80
C ASN A 531 -20.82 7.34 6.95
N ASP A 532 -22.06 7.29 7.43
CA ASP A 532 -23.27 7.69 6.71
C ASP A 532 -23.15 9.14 6.18
N GLY A 533 -22.61 10.06 6.99
CA GLY A 533 -22.43 11.47 6.60
C GLY A 533 -21.47 11.69 5.41
N ARG A 534 -20.59 10.73 5.11
CA ARG A 534 -19.60 10.84 4.00
C ARG A 534 -20.25 10.75 2.62
N ASN A 535 -21.40 10.09 2.53
CA ASN A 535 -22.12 9.82 1.28
C ASN A 535 -23.09 10.95 0.89
N ALA A 536 -23.20 12.01 1.71
CA ALA A 536 -24.11 13.13 1.42
C ALA A 536 -23.75 13.82 0.08
N PRO A 537 -24.67 13.88 -0.90
CA PRO A 537 -24.43 14.53 -2.20
C PRO A 537 -24.43 16.06 -2.03
N LEU A 538 -23.40 16.71 -2.58
CA LEU A 538 -23.22 18.17 -2.50
C LEU A 538 -23.45 18.88 -3.83
N SER A 539 -22.96 18.34 -4.95
CA SER A 539 -23.17 18.97 -6.26
C SER A 539 -23.20 17.98 -7.42
N LEU A 540 -23.89 18.37 -8.51
CA LEU A 540 -23.84 17.72 -9.81
C LEU A 540 -22.97 18.57 -10.75
N ALA A 541 -21.87 18.00 -11.25
CA ALA A 541 -20.97 18.66 -12.18
C ALA A 541 -20.99 17.93 -13.54
N TYR A 542 -21.39 18.65 -14.60
CA TYR A 542 -21.48 18.09 -15.95
C TYR A 542 -20.45 18.73 -16.88
N ASP A 543 -19.56 17.90 -17.44
CA ASP A 543 -18.59 18.29 -18.44
C ASP A 543 -19.17 18.10 -19.85
N VAL A 544 -19.55 19.21 -20.48
CA VAL A 544 -20.08 19.21 -21.85
C VAL A 544 -19.04 18.77 -22.88
N TYR A 545 -17.73 19.01 -22.62
CA TYR A 545 -16.68 18.73 -23.60
C TYR A 545 -16.38 17.23 -23.72
N THR A 546 -16.29 16.54 -22.59
CA THR A 546 -16.01 15.09 -22.56
C THR A 546 -17.29 14.25 -22.44
N GLU A 547 -18.45 14.89 -22.36
CA GLU A 547 -19.75 14.26 -22.05
C GLU A 547 -19.61 13.39 -20.79
N MET A 548 -19.22 13.99 -19.65
CA MET A 548 -18.99 13.29 -18.38
C MET A 548 -19.81 13.90 -17.25
N VAL A 549 -20.42 13.06 -16.42
CA VAL A 549 -21.20 13.48 -15.24
C VAL A 549 -20.47 13.07 -13.97
N TRP A 550 -20.40 13.99 -13.03
CA TRP A 550 -19.80 13.79 -11.71
C TRP A 550 -20.78 14.16 -10.61
N ILE A 551 -20.84 13.34 -9.57
CA ILE A 551 -21.49 13.68 -8.30
C ILE A 551 -20.39 13.88 -7.26
N THR A 552 -20.31 15.07 -6.68
CA THR A 552 -19.41 15.31 -5.56
C THR A 552 -20.18 15.16 -4.25
N MET A 553 -19.60 14.40 -3.32
CA MET A 553 -20.17 14.17 -2.00
C MET A 553 -19.34 14.89 -0.93
N ALA A 554 -19.72 14.70 0.34
CA ALA A 554 -19.03 15.27 1.48
C ALA A 554 -17.58 14.79 1.63
N ASP A 555 -17.26 13.53 1.32
CA ASP A 555 -15.89 13.00 1.35
C ASP A 555 -15.51 12.17 0.09
N LYS A 556 -16.51 11.71 -0.66
CA LYS A 556 -16.32 10.87 -1.85
C LYS A 556 -16.63 11.63 -3.14
N CYS A 557 -16.22 11.08 -4.26
CA CYS A 557 -16.62 11.51 -5.59
C CYS A 557 -17.12 10.30 -6.40
N CYS A 558 -18.20 10.49 -7.15
CA CYS A 558 -18.78 9.45 -8.01
C CYS A 558 -18.64 9.88 -9.46
N ALA A 559 -17.96 9.02 -10.23
CA ALA A 559 -17.95 9.08 -11.68
C ALA A 559 -19.16 8.30 -12.21
N ILE A 560 -19.98 8.92 -13.05
CA ILE A 560 -21.07 8.21 -13.73
C ILE A 560 -20.52 7.55 -14.99
N ARG A 561 -20.80 6.27 -15.18
CA ARG A 561 -20.41 5.51 -16.37
C ARG A 561 -21.59 4.73 -16.91
N GLU A 562 -21.49 4.31 -18.17
CA GLU A 562 -22.52 3.46 -18.76
C GLU A 562 -22.39 2.03 -18.25
N CYS A 563 -23.50 1.31 -18.07
CA CYS A 563 -23.44 -0.08 -17.62
C CYS A 563 -22.76 -0.98 -18.66
N SER A 564 -21.98 -1.94 -18.18
CA SER A 564 -21.54 -3.10 -18.95
C SER A 564 -22.72 -4.04 -19.23
N LYS A 565 -22.56 -5.00 -20.15
CA LYS A 565 -23.64 -5.95 -20.48
C LYS A 565 -24.11 -6.74 -19.25
N ILE A 566 -23.19 -7.17 -18.40
CA ILE A 566 -23.51 -7.91 -17.17
C ILE A 566 -24.25 -7.03 -16.17
N GLU A 567 -23.81 -5.79 -15.99
CA GLU A 567 -24.47 -4.85 -15.09
C GLU A 567 -25.90 -4.53 -15.55
N LEU A 568 -26.14 -4.45 -16.87
CA LEU A 568 -27.49 -4.29 -17.41
C LEU A 568 -28.40 -5.45 -17.01
N LEU A 569 -27.91 -6.69 -17.06
CA LEU A 569 -28.69 -7.88 -16.66
C LEU A 569 -28.86 -7.98 -15.14
N GLN A 570 -27.92 -7.48 -14.36
CA GLN A 570 -27.91 -7.59 -12.90
C GLN A 570 -28.68 -6.48 -12.16
N GLN A 571 -28.78 -5.29 -12.76
CA GLN A 571 -29.32 -4.07 -12.13
C GLN A 571 -30.72 -3.71 -12.62
N ASN A 572 -31.24 -4.39 -13.64
CA ASN A 572 -32.59 -4.19 -14.17
C ASN A 572 -33.49 -5.35 -13.79
N GLU A 573 -34.77 -5.06 -13.56
CA GLU A 573 -35.80 -6.07 -13.36
C GLU A 573 -36.01 -6.86 -14.64
N VAL A 574 -36.26 -8.17 -14.53
CA VAL A 574 -36.42 -9.08 -15.67
C VAL A 574 -37.53 -8.63 -16.63
N GLU A 575 -38.61 -8.05 -16.11
CA GLU A 575 -39.74 -7.55 -16.89
C GLU A 575 -39.38 -6.36 -17.79
N ASP A 576 -38.42 -5.53 -17.37
CA ASP A 576 -38.01 -4.33 -18.12
C ASP A 576 -37.00 -4.65 -19.25
N ILE A 577 -36.47 -5.88 -19.30
CA ILE A 577 -35.36 -6.26 -20.21
C ILE A 577 -35.79 -6.34 -21.67
N ASP A 578 -37.06 -6.67 -21.94
CA ASP A 578 -37.59 -6.71 -23.32
C ASP A 578 -37.48 -5.32 -24.00
N ASP A 579 -37.58 -4.23 -23.24
CA ASP A 579 -37.46 -2.85 -23.73
C ASP A 579 -36.00 -2.34 -23.79
N LEU A 580 -35.04 -3.12 -23.27
CA LEU A 580 -33.65 -2.68 -23.08
C LEU A 580 -32.97 -2.26 -24.38
N GLU A 581 -33.14 -3.05 -25.45
CA GLU A 581 -32.47 -2.76 -26.72
C GLU A 581 -32.98 -1.46 -27.35
N GLU A 582 -34.30 -1.24 -27.36
CA GLU A 582 -34.90 -0.02 -27.90
C GLU A 582 -34.47 1.21 -27.10
N VAL A 583 -34.55 1.13 -25.77
CA VAL A 583 -34.21 2.25 -24.88
C VAL A 583 -32.71 2.55 -24.92
N ALA A 584 -31.86 1.52 -24.98
CA ALA A 584 -30.42 1.70 -25.10
C ALA A 584 -29.99 2.21 -26.47
N ALA A 585 -30.59 1.75 -27.58
CA ALA A 585 -30.28 2.26 -28.92
C ALA A 585 -30.65 3.75 -29.07
N ARG A 586 -31.73 4.17 -28.40
CA ARG A 586 -32.09 5.59 -28.30
C ARG A 586 -31.08 6.38 -27.47
N ALA A 587 -30.66 5.84 -26.32
CA ALA A 587 -29.76 6.52 -25.39
C ALA A 587 -28.30 6.57 -25.88
N TRP A 588 -27.84 5.51 -26.53
CA TRP A 588 -26.45 5.25 -26.89
C TRP A 588 -26.30 5.02 -28.39
N THR A 589 -26.01 6.09 -29.10
CA THR A 589 -25.80 6.02 -30.56
C THR A 589 -24.47 5.39 -30.97
N HIS A 590 -23.54 5.20 -30.02
CA HIS A 590 -22.16 4.76 -30.27
C HIS A 590 -21.94 3.25 -30.06
N ARG A 591 -22.93 2.50 -29.55
CA ARG A 591 -22.83 1.05 -29.30
C ARG A 591 -24.18 0.34 -29.38
N LYS A 592 -24.14 -0.98 -29.65
CA LYS A 592 -25.28 -1.89 -29.50
C LYS A 592 -25.14 -2.73 -28.23
N VAL A 593 -26.27 -3.13 -27.62
CA VAL A 593 -26.29 -3.92 -26.38
C VAL A 593 -26.30 -5.42 -26.68
N SER A 594 -27.26 -5.89 -27.48
CA SER A 594 -27.40 -7.28 -27.93
C SER A 594 -26.51 -7.56 -29.15
N THR A 595 -26.17 -8.84 -29.34
CA THR A 595 -25.60 -9.38 -30.57
C THR A 595 -26.67 -10.19 -31.28
N ASP A 596 -26.79 -10.05 -32.59
CA ASP A 596 -27.79 -10.79 -33.39
C ASP A 596 -27.56 -12.32 -33.33
N ASP A 597 -26.34 -12.74 -32.94
CA ASP A 597 -25.92 -14.12 -32.71
C ASP A 597 -25.76 -14.36 -31.19
N GLY A 598 -26.57 -15.24 -30.59
CA GLY A 598 -26.45 -15.64 -29.17
C GLY A 598 -27.80 -15.98 -28.50
N GLU A 599 -27.73 -16.41 -27.24
CA GLU A 599 -28.90 -16.62 -26.38
C GLU A 599 -29.63 -15.30 -26.07
N SER A 600 -30.93 -15.38 -25.81
CA SER A 600 -31.76 -14.22 -25.49
C SER A 600 -31.28 -13.52 -24.21
N PHE A 601 -31.12 -12.20 -24.25
CA PHE A 601 -30.75 -11.39 -23.07
C PHE A 601 -31.72 -11.58 -21.90
N ARG A 602 -33.00 -11.82 -22.19
CA ARG A 602 -34.01 -12.13 -21.18
C ARG A 602 -33.70 -13.45 -20.46
N ASP A 603 -33.37 -14.49 -21.21
CA ASP A 603 -33.11 -15.82 -20.66
C ASP A 603 -31.83 -15.81 -19.80
N LEU A 604 -30.81 -15.08 -20.26
CA LEU A 604 -29.59 -14.83 -19.48
C LEU A 604 -29.88 -14.07 -18.17
N ALA A 605 -30.75 -13.06 -18.19
CA ALA A 605 -31.12 -12.32 -16.99
C ALA A 605 -31.91 -13.16 -15.99
N VAL A 606 -32.86 -13.99 -16.48
CA VAL A 606 -33.62 -14.93 -15.65
C VAL A 606 -32.67 -15.88 -14.94
N LEU A 607 -31.70 -16.46 -15.67
CA LEU A 607 -30.69 -17.34 -15.08
C LEU A 607 -29.86 -16.64 -13.99
N ILE A 608 -29.36 -15.43 -14.28
CA ILE A 608 -28.55 -14.65 -13.33
C ILE A 608 -29.35 -14.30 -12.07
N SER A 609 -30.60 -13.86 -12.25
CA SER A 609 -31.48 -13.48 -11.13
C SER A 609 -31.87 -14.70 -10.29
N ALA A 610 -32.26 -15.81 -10.91
CA ALA A 610 -32.62 -17.04 -10.21
C ALA A 610 -31.43 -17.62 -9.44
N ALA A 611 -30.24 -17.68 -10.06
CA ALA A 611 -29.03 -18.16 -9.40
C ALA A 611 -28.63 -17.30 -8.18
N ARG A 612 -28.76 -15.97 -8.29
CA ARG A 612 -28.50 -15.04 -7.18
C ARG A 612 -29.50 -15.24 -6.04
N THR A 613 -30.79 -15.20 -6.32
CA THR A 613 -31.85 -15.37 -5.31
C THR A 613 -31.72 -16.71 -4.58
N PHE A 614 -31.33 -17.76 -5.32
CA PHE A 614 -31.06 -19.07 -4.77
C PHE A 614 -29.90 -19.04 -3.77
N ARG A 615 -28.73 -18.49 -4.14
CA ARG A 615 -27.59 -18.39 -3.22
C ARG A 615 -27.89 -17.51 -2.00
N GLU A 616 -28.62 -16.42 -2.18
CA GLU A 616 -28.98 -15.49 -1.08
C GLU A 616 -29.95 -16.11 -0.06
N SER A 617 -30.65 -17.20 -0.42
CA SER A 617 -31.54 -17.90 0.50
C SER A 617 -30.80 -18.76 1.56
N PHE A 618 -29.49 -18.98 1.39
CA PHE A 618 -28.71 -19.88 2.22
C PHE A 618 -28.40 -19.31 3.60
N GLY A 619 -28.44 -20.16 4.62
CA GLY A 619 -27.93 -19.82 5.96
C GLY A 619 -26.42 -19.60 5.95
N ALA A 620 -25.90 -18.74 6.83
CA ALA A 620 -24.48 -18.37 6.85
C ALA A 620 -23.52 -19.55 7.06
N ASP A 621 -23.88 -20.52 7.92
CA ASP A 621 -23.08 -21.72 8.16
C ASP A 621 -22.98 -22.56 6.87
N PHE A 622 -24.11 -22.84 6.21
CA PHE A 622 -24.17 -23.60 4.95
C PHE A 622 -23.44 -22.90 3.81
N ALA A 623 -23.60 -21.58 3.66
CA ALA A 623 -22.91 -20.80 2.65
C ALA A 623 -21.39 -20.84 2.83
N LYS A 624 -20.91 -20.80 4.08
CA LYS A 624 -19.48 -20.92 4.39
C LYS A 624 -18.95 -22.32 4.09
N ASP A 625 -19.67 -23.36 4.51
CA ASP A 625 -19.27 -24.75 4.27
C ASP A 625 -19.19 -25.04 2.75
N LEU A 626 -20.13 -24.50 1.96
CA LEU A 626 -20.08 -24.56 0.50
C LEU A 626 -18.87 -23.85 -0.10
N ILE A 627 -18.54 -22.64 0.37
CA ILE A 627 -17.35 -21.91 -0.10
C ILE A 627 -16.08 -22.71 0.23
N VAL A 628 -15.98 -23.25 1.45
CA VAL A 628 -14.81 -24.05 1.88
C VAL A 628 -14.68 -25.31 1.02
N ALA A 629 -15.77 -26.04 0.78
CA ALA A 629 -15.76 -27.23 -0.06
C ALA A 629 -15.32 -26.93 -1.51
N ILE A 630 -15.81 -25.82 -2.08
CA ILE A 630 -15.38 -25.38 -3.43
C ILE A 630 -13.90 -24.96 -3.41
N GLU A 631 -13.43 -24.25 -2.39
CA GLU A 631 -12.02 -23.85 -2.26
C GLU A 631 -11.08 -25.05 -2.08
N GLU A 632 -11.47 -26.03 -1.27
CA GLU A 632 -10.75 -27.30 -1.10
C GLU A 632 -10.68 -28.06 -2.43
N ASP A 633 -11.80 -28.15 -3.14
CA ASP A 633 -11.86 -28.76 -4.47
C ASP A 633 -10.94 -28.05 -5.48
N MET A 634 -10.92 -26.72 -5.44
CA MET A 634 -10.04 -25.91 -6.27
C MET A 634 -8.55 -26.14 -5.97
N SER A 635 -8.21 -26.55 -4.75
CA SER A 635 -6.83 -26.83 -4.35
C SER A 635 -6.32 -28.19 -4.86
N ILE A 636 -7.23 -29.15 -5.07
CA ILE A 636 -6.92 -30.45 -5.64
C ILE A 636 -6.64 -30.25 -7.14
N GLY A 637 -5.48 -30.72 -7.60
CA GLY A 637 -4.93 -30.43 -8.94
C GLY A 637 -5.85 -30.81 -10.11
N ALA A 638 -5.44 -30.45 -11.33
CA ALA A 638 -6.20 -30.60 -12.57
C ALA A 638 -6.37 -32.05 -13.06
N GLU A 639 -6.91 -32.94 -12.23
CA GLU A 639 -7.59 -34.14 -12.68
C GLU A 639 -9.00 -33.75 -13.17
N PHE A 640 -9.50 -34.38 -14.22
CA PHE A 640 -10.83 -34.07 -14.77
C PHE A 640 -11.87 -34.17 -13.65
N VAL A 641 -12.66 -33.11 -13.47
CA VAL A 641 -13.79 -33.12 -12.52
C VAL A 641 -14.79 -34.15 -13.05
N THR A 642 -15.01 -35.21 -12.27
CA THR A 642 -16.01 -36.22 -12.58
C THR A 642 -17.35 -35.80 -11.95
N PRO A 643 -18.49 -36.23 -12.52
CA PRO A 643 -19.80 -36.03 -11.88
C PRO A 643 -19.85 -36.55 -10.44
N THR A 644 -19.10 -37.62 -10.14
CA THR A 644 -18.99 -38.17 -8.79
C THR A 644 -18.34 -37.21 -7.80
N ARG A 645 -17.39 -36.39 -8.25
CA ARG A 645 -16.69 -35.41 -7.41
C ARG A 645 -17.59 -34.22 -7.09
N ILE A 646 -18.43 -33.82 -8.05
CA ILE A 646 -19.48 -32.78 -7.83
C ILE A 646 -20.53 -33.30 -6.85
N TYR A 647 -20.94 -34.57 -7.01
CA TYR A 647 -21.85 -35.22 -6.07
C TYR A 647 -21.24 -35.36 -4.67
N GLU A 648 -19.95 -35.68 -4.55
CA GLU A 648 -19.25 -35.72 -3.25
C GLU A 648 -19.31 -34.36 -2.54
N ILE A 649 -19.16 -33.25 -3.26
CA ILE A 649 -19.34 -31.90 -2.70
C ILE A 649 -20.78 -31.74 -2.20
N PHE A 650 -21.77 -32.07 -3.02
CA PHE A 650 -23.19 -31.98 -2.68
C PHE A 650 -23.54 -32.81 -1.41
N ASP A 651 -23.10 -34.06 -1.35
CA ASP A 651 -23.37 -34.99 -0.23
C ASP A 651 -22.61 -34.57 1.04
N SER A 652 -21.35 -34.13 0.91
CA SER A 652 -20.51 -33.76 2.07
C SER A 652 -21.05 -32.58 2.87
N ILE A 653 -21.73 -31.64 2.21
CA ILE A 653 -22.31 -30.44 2.83
C ILE A 653 -23.76 -30.70 3.27
N GLY A 654 -24.36 -31.84 2.90
CA GLY A 654 -25.76 -32.16 3.22
C GLY A 654 -26.73 -31.22 2.50
N PHE A 655 -26.48 -30.94 1.23
CA PHE A 655 -27.23 -29.95 0.43
C PHE A 655 -28.75 -30.24 0.40
N SER A 656 -29.14 -31.52 0.39
CA SER A 656 -30.54 -31.98 0.42
C SER A 656 -31.27 -31.62 1.72
N ASP A 657 -30.56 -31.62 2.85
CA ASP A 657 -31.13 -31.29 4.16
C ASP A 657 -31.15 -29.78 4.41
N ALA A 658 -30.22 -29.04 3.79
CA ALA A 658 -30.06 -27.60 3.97
C ALA A 658 -31.12 -26.78 3.21
N ILE A 659 -31.66 -27.31 2.10
CA ILE A 659 -32.62 -26.61 1.26
C ILE A 659 -34.05 -26.99 1.64
N SER A 660 -34.87 -25.99 1.95
CA SER A 660 -36.30 -26.20 2.20
C SER A 660 -37.09 -26.34 0.90
N ASN A 661 -38.23 -27.06 0.96
CA ASN A 661 -39.16 -27.14 -0.16
C ASN A 661 -39.61 -25.76 -0.66
N ASP A 662 -39.77 -24.79 0.24
CA ASP A 662 -40.14 -23.41 -0.12
C ASP A 662 -39.08 -22.73 -1.01
N VAL A 663 -37.79 -22.98 -0.74
CA VAL A 663 -36.68 -22.44 -1.56
C VAL A 663 -36.64 -23.13 -2.93
N PHE A 664 -36.90 -24.44 -2.96
CA PHE A 664 -36.99 -25.20 -4.20
C PHE A 664 -38.14 -24.72 -5.10
N GLU A 665 -39.36 -24.62 -4.55
CA GLU A 665 -40.55 -24.13 -5.28
C GLU A 665 -40.34 -22.69 -5.79
N ARG A 666 -39.64 -21.85 -5.02
CA ARG A 666 -39.29 -20.50 -5.44
C ARG A 666 -38.30 -20.50 -6.60
N LEU A 667 -37.26 -21.32 -6.56
CA LEU A 667 -36.31 -21.48 -7.66
C LEU A 667 -37.02 -21.98 -8.93
N GLU A 668 -37.92 -22.95 -8.80
CA GLU A 668 -38.72 -23.44 -9.93
C GLU A 668 -39.60 -22.32 -10.51
N THR A 669 -40.22 -21.51 -9.65
CA THR A 669 -41.03 -20.35 -10.03
C THR A 669 -40.19 -19.31 -10.79
N ASP A 670 -39.01 -18.96 -10.27
CA ASP A 670 -38.11 -17.97 -10.87
C ASP A 670 -37.61 -18.43 -12.26
N LEU A 671 -37.46 -19.74 -12.48
CA LEU A 671 -37.04 -20.33 -13.76
C LEU A 671 -38.21 -20.66 -14.71
N THR A 672 -39.47 -20.45 -14.31
CA THR A 672 -40.63 -20.66 -15.21
C THR A 672 -40.52 -19.94 -16.57
N PRO A 673 -39.94 -18.73 -16.70
CA PRO A 673 -39.89 -18.03 -17.99
C PRO A 673 -39.06 -18.77 -19.06
N ILE A 674 -38.06 -19.56 -18.64
CA ILE A 674 -37.19 -20.32 -19.54
C ILE A 674 -37.65 -21.78 -19.71
N GLY A 675 -38.69 -22.21 -18.99
CA GLY A 675 -39.22 -23.59 -19.04
C GLY A 675 -38.95 -24.42 -17.78
N GLY A 676 -38.51 -23.80 -16.68
CA GLY A 676 -38.25 -24.46 -15.40
C GLY A 676 -36.90 -25.19 -15.31
N LEU A 677 -36.63 -25.85 -14.19
CA LEU A 677 -35.35 -26.51 -13.91
C LEU A 677 -34.96 -27.57 -14.97
N SER A 678 -35.94 -28.25 -15.56
CA SER A 678 -35.71 -29.29 -16.58
C SER A 678 -35.32 -28.75 -17.96
N SER A 679 -35.43 -27.43 -18.17
CA SER A 679 -35.09 -26.76 -19.42
C SER A 679 -33.68 -26.16 -19.45
N LEU A 680 -32.95 -26.23 -18.33
CA LEU A 680 -31.59 -25.68 -18.22
C LEU A 680 -30.63 -26.40 -19.17
N THR A 681 -29.87 -25.63 -19.94
CA THR A 681 -28.86 -26.11 -20.89
C THR A 681 -27.50 -25.52 -20.57
N ASN A 682 -26.43 -26.22 -20.96
CA ASN A 682 -25.06 -25.68 -20.81
C ASN A 682 -24.87 -24.39 -21.62
N GLU A 683 -25.55 -24.24 -22.76
CA GLU A 683 -25.46 -23.06 -23.64
C GLU A 683 -25.89 -21.76 -22.95
N LEU A 684 -26.90 -21.80 -22.08
CA LEU A 684 -27.32 -20.62 -21.30
C LEU A 684 -26.21 -20.15 -20.35
N PHE A 685 -25.55 -21.08 -19.65
CA PHE A 685 -24.43 -20.77 -18.77
C PHE A 685 -23.23 -20.26 -19.57
N LEU A 686 -22.88 -20.94 -20.67
CA LEU A 686 -21.80 -20.53 -21.55
C LEU A 686 -22.06 -19.14 -22.15
N GLY A 687 -23.31 -18.82 -22.51
CA GLY A 687 -23.72 -17.50 -22.98
C GLY A 687 -23.44 -16.39 -21.96
N VAL A 688 -23.70 -16.63 -20.67
CA VAL A 688 -23.30 -15.69 -19.60
C VAL A 688 -21.78 -15.58 -19.50
N LEU A 689 -21.05 -16.69 -19.61
CA LEU A 689 -19.59 -16.70 -19.55
C LEU A 689 -18.94 -15.98 -20.75
N GLU A 690 -19.56 -16.03 -21.94
CA GLU A 690 -19.11 -15.29 -23.11
C GLU A 690 -19.19 -13.76 -22.90
N LEU A 691 -20.17 -13.27 -22.13
CA LEU A 691 -20.27 -11.84 -21.79
C LEU A 691 -19.11 -11.35 -20.92
N LEU A 692 -18.42 -12.25 -20.19
CA LEU A 692 -17.21 -11.92 -19.42
C LEU A 692 -15.98 -11.76 -20.33
N VAL A 693 -16.00 -12.31 -21.55
CA VAL A 693 -14.84 -12.33 -22.45
C VAL A 693 -14.89 -11.14 -23.41
N VAL A 694 -14.10 -10.10 -23.12
CA VAL A 694 -14.02 -8.92 -23.99
C VAL A 694 -12.84 -9.05 -24.93
N LYS A 695 -13.09 -9.35 -26.21
CA LYS A 695 -12.05 -9.40 -27.24
C LYS A 695 -11.72 -7.98 -27.71
N SER A 696 -10.81 -7.26 -27.03
CA SER A 696 -10.37 -5.94 -27.51
C SER A 696 -8.86 -5.91 -27.82
N LYS A 697 -8.52 -6.04 -29.11
CA LYS A 697 -7.17 -5.73 -29.61
C LYS A 697 -7.16 -4.29 -30.10
N ARG A 698 -6.69 -3.37 -29.26
CA ARG A 698 -6.62 -1.94 -29.59
C ARG A 698 -5.21 -1.45 -29.76
N THR A 699 -5.07 -0.42 -30.59
CA THR A 699 -3.82 0.33 -30.72
C THR A 699 -3.57 1.13 -29.43
N LYS A 700 -2.33 1.05 -28.92
CA LYS A 700 -1.93 1.82 -27.74
C LYS A 700 -2.03 3.32 -28.03
N SER A 701 -2.76 4.05 -27.20
CA SER A 701 -2.83 5.50 -27.25
C SER A 701 -1.56 6.14 -26.68
N THR A 702 -1.38 7.44 -26.96
CA THR A 702 -0.30 8.28 -26.38
C THR A 702 -0.69 8.94 -25.05
N LEU A 703 -1.74 8.41 -24.39
CA LEU A 703 -2.23 8.90 -23.11
C LEU A 703 -1.79 7.99 -21.96
N ARG A 704 -1.75 8.53 -20.75
CA ARG A 704 -1.50 7.80 -19.50
C ARG A 704 -2.50 8.21 -18.43
N ASN A 705 -2.83 7.28 -17.55
CA ASN A 705 -3.65 7.58 -16.37
C ASN A 705 -2.91 8.54 -15.45
N THR A 706 -3.64 9.49 -14.89
CA THR A 706 -3.18 10.32 -13.77
C THR A 706 -3.39 9.59 -12.45
N MET A 707 -2.79 10.09 -11.37
CA MET A 707 -3.02 9.64 -10.00
C MET A 707 -4.49 9.73 -9.61
N PHE A 708 -5.18 10.80 -10.00
CA PHE A 708 -6.62 10.93 -9.77
C PHE A 708 -7.40 9.87 -10.54
N GLY A 709 -7.03 9.61 -11.80
CA GLY A 709 -7.62 8.54 -12.60
C GLY A 709 -7.38 7.15 -12.00
N ASN A 710 -6.20 6.88 -11.47
CA ASN A 710 -5.87 5.60 -10.82
C ASN A 710 -6.77 5.32 -9.62
N LEU A 711 -7.17 6.33 -8.83
CA LEU A 711 -8.15 6.15 -7.76
C LEU A 711 -9.49 5.64 -8.31
N LEU A 712 -10.00 6.25 -9.39
CA LEU A 712 -11.23 5.81 -10.05
C LEU A 712 -11.11 4.38 -10.58
N TRP A 713 -10.00 4.05 -11.26
CA TRP A 713 -9.79 2.72 -11.83
C TRP A 713 -9.66 1.65 -10.75
N SER A 714 -8.94 1.94 -9.66
CA SER A 714 -8.79 1.01 -8.54
C SER A 714 -10.13 0.66 -7.91
N ALA A 715 -10.99 1.65 -7.66
CA ALA A 715 -12.32 1.43 -7.10
C ALA A 715 -13.23 0.68 -8.09
N GLY A 716 -13.23 1.09 -9.36
CA GLY A 716 -14.01 0.40 -10.39
C GLY A 716 -13.59 -1.06 -10.61
N MET A 717 -12.30 -1.40 -10.43
CA MET A 717 -11.82 -2.78 -10.48
C MET A 717 -12.27 -3.61 -9.28
N VAL A 718 -12.30 -3.04 -8.06
CA VAL A 718 -12.88 -3.72 -6.88
C VAL A 718 -14.33 -4.11 -7.18
N ASP A 719 -15.14 -3.15 -7.63
CA ASP A 719 -16.57 -3.34 -7.87
C ASP A 719 -16.82 -4.38 -8.98
N LEU A 720 -16.08 -4.26 -10.10
CA LEU A 720 -16.22 -5.15 -11.25
C LEU A 720 -15.82 -6.60 -10.90
N ILE A 721 -14.64 -6.79 -10.29
CA ILE A 721 -14.13 -8.13 -9.97
C ILE A 721 -15.00 -8.79 -8.90
N SER A 722 -15.45 -8.04 -7.89
CA SER A 722 -16.31 -8.56 -6.82
C SER A 722 -17.66 -9.02 -7.38
N SER A 723 -18.30 -8.22 -8.25
CA SER A 723 -19.57 -8.59 -8.89
C SER A 723 -19.42 -9.83 -9.78
N ARG A 724 -18.35 -9.92 -10.57
CA ARG A 724 -18.11 -11.07 -11.46
C ARG A 724 -17.79 -12.35 -10.70
N ARG A 725 -17.00 -12.26 -9.62
CA ARG A 725 -16.76 -13.39 -8.72
C ARG A 725 -18.06 -13.92 -8.12
N GLN A 726 -18.92 -13.01 -7.61
CA GLN A 726 -20.22 -13.38 -7.06
C GLN A 726 -21.09 -14.08 -8.11
N LEU A 727 -21.16 -13.54 -9.34
CA LEU A 727 -21.88 -14.16 -10.44
C LEU A 727 -21.39 -15.58 -10.74
N LEU A 728 -20.08 -15.81 -10.80
CA LEU A 728 -19.53 -17.15 -11.03
C LEU A 728 -19.87 -18.12 -9.89
N MET A 729 -19.85 -17.65 -8.65
CA MET A 729 -20.29 -18.44 -7.49
C MET A 729 -21.78 -18.78 -7.55
N ASP A 730 -22.63 -17.84 -7.97
CA ASP A 730 -24.07 -18.06 -8.14
C ASP A 730 -24.34 -19.16 -9.16
N LEU A 731 -23.70 -19.06 -10.34
CA LEU A 731 -23.84 -20.04 -11.41
C LEU A 731 -23.30 -21.42 -11.01
N LEU A 732 -22.14 -21.47 -10.32
CA LEU A 732 -21.54 -22.73 -9.87
C LEU A 732 -22.42 -23.43 -8.82
N THR A 733 -22.97 -22.66 -7.88
CA THR A 733 -23.87 -23.16 -6.84
C THR A 733 -25.13 -23.78 -7.45
N LEU A 734 -25.73 -23.10 -8.43
CA LEU A 734 -26.89 -23.63 -9.14
C LEU A 734 -26.52 -24.91 -9.92
N ALA A 735 -25.36 -24.97 -10.55
CA ALA A 735 -24.92 -26.16 -11.28
C ALA A 735 -24.68 -27.37 -10.36
N ILE A 736 -24.09 -27.18 -9.17
CA ILE A 736 -23.93 -28.22 -8.14
C ILE A 736 -25.29 -28.76 -7.71
N PHE A 737 -26.23 -27.86 -7.45
CA PHE A 737 -27.57 -28.23 -7.01
C PHE A 737 -28.32 -29.06 -8.05
N VAL A 738 -28.30 -28.61 -9.32
CA VAL A 738 -28.98 -29.30 -10.43
C VAL A 738 -28.41 -30.69 -10.65
N GLU A 739 -27.08 -30.86 -10.61
CA GLU A 739 -26.45 -32.19 -10.73
C GLU A 739 -26.79 -33.09 -9.53
N GLY A 740 -26.78 -32.52 -8.33
CA GLY A 740 -27.05 -33.22 -7.10
C GLY A 740 -28.49 -33.73 -6.99
N GLU A 741 -29.50 -32.89 -7.22
CA GLU A 741 -30.91 -33.30 -7.02
C GLU A 741 -31.53 -33.99 -8.26
N LEU A 742 -31.29 -33.48 -9.47
CA LEU A 742 -32.07 -33.90 -10.65
C LEU A 742 -31.47 -35.11 -11.40
N ASN A 743 -30.16 -35.32 -11.30
CA ASN A 743 -29.48 -36.42 -11.99
C ASN A 743 -29.38 -37.72 -11.15
N GLN A 744 -30.05 -37.79 -9.98
CA GLN A 744 -30.16 -38.98 -9.13
C GLN A 744 -31.25 -39.97 -9.56
N GLU A 745 -32.36 -39.49 -10.15
CA GLU A 745 -33.49 -40.32 -10.58
C GLU A 745 -33.40 -40.64 -12.09
N ASP A 746 -34.11 -41.66 -12.58
CA ASP A 746 -34.02 -42.25 -13.94
C ASP A 746 -34.24 -41.28 -15.15
N VAL A 747 -34.30 -39.96 -14.93
CA VAL A 747 -34.44 -38.89 -15.91
C VAL A 747 -33.18 -38.02 -15.93
N LYS A 748 -32.09 -38.54 -16.51
CA LYS A 748 -30.91 -37.70 -16.80
C LYS A 748 -31.30 -36.59 -17.76
N LEU A 749 -31.00 -35.34 -17.39
CA LEU A 749 -31.10 -34.20 -18.28
C LEU A 749 -30.05 -34.34 -19.39
N THR A 750 -30.47 -34.80 -20.57
CA THR A 750 -29.53 -35.08 -21.68
C THR A 750 -28.75 -33.87 -22.21
N ALA A 751 -29.20 -32.65 -21.90
CA ALA A 751 -28.64 -31.39 -22.39
C ALA A 751 -27.85 -30.60 -21.33
N PHE A 752 -27.76 -31.11 -20.09
CA PHE A 752 -27.06 -30.46 -18.98
C PHE A 752 -25.92 -31.35 -18.48
N ASP A 753 -24.70 -30.81 -18.50
CA ASP A 753 -23.51 -31.48 -17.97
C ASP A 753 -22.78 -30.52 -17.03
N ALA A 754 -22.96 -30.72 -15.72
CA ALA A 754 -22.30 -29.91 -14.70
C ALA A 754 -20.77 -30.03 -14.77
N SER A 755 -20.21 -31.15 -15.24
CA SER A 755 -18.75 -31.35 -15.31
C SER A 755 -18.11 -30.40 -16.32
N GLU A 756 -18.77 -30.18 -17.45
CA GLU A 756 -18.37 -29.18 -18.46
C GLU A 756 -18.43 -27.76 -17.88
N LEU A 757 -19.53 -27.41 -17.19
CA LEU A 757 -19.68 -26.11 -16.57
C LEU A 757 -18.61 -25.86 -15.49
N PHE A 758 -18.32 -26.86 -14.66
CA PHE A 758 -17.22 -26.82 -13.69
C PHE A 758 -15.87 -26.56 -14.36
N HIS A 759 -15.61 -27.19 -15.50
CA HIS A 759 -14.37 -27.00 -16.25
C HIS A 759 -14.22 -25.56 -16.77
N HIS A 760 -15.31 -24.88 -17.11
CA HIS A 760 -15.29 -23.49 -17.58
C HIS A 760 -15.34 -22.46 -16.46
N ILE A 761 -16.13 -22.68 -15.41
CA ILE A 761 -16.34 -21.72 -14.31
C ILE A 761 -15.14 -21.71 -13.35
N THR A 762 -14.61 -22.88 -12.98
CA THR A 762 -13.56 -22.99 -11.94
C THR A 762 -12.28 -22.20 -12.28
N PRO A 763 -11.73 -22.26 -13.51
CA PRO A 763 -10.55 -21.47 -13.86
C PRO A 763 -10.80 -19.96 -13.81
N LEU A 764 -12.01 -19.52 -14.21
CA LEU A 764 -12.41 -18.12 -14.11
C LEU A 764 -12.56 -17.69 -12.65
N LEU A 765 -13.17 -18.52 -11.80
CA LEU A 765 -13.30 -18.25 -10.38
C LEU A 765 -11.93 -18.08 -9.71
N ARG A 766 -10.99 -19.02 -9.95
CA ARG A 766 -9.61 -18.91 -9.46
C ARG A 766 -8.90 -17.63 -9.93
N LEU A 767 -9.15 -17.23 -11.19
CA LEU A 767 -8.61 -16.00 -11.76
C LEU A 767 -9.16 -14.76 -11.04
N TYR A 768 -10.47 -14.69 -10.83
CA TYR A 768 -11.11 -13.56 -10.15
C TYR A 768 -10.79 -13.55 -8.64
N ASP A 769 -10.64 -14.70 -7.98
CA ASP A 769 -10.15 -14.78 -6.60
C ASP A 769 -8.74 -14.20 -6.47
N ARG A 770 -7.84 -14.58 -7.39
CA ARG A 770 -6.49 -14.03 -7.46
C ARG A 770 -6.52 -12.53 -7.69
N ASN A 771 -7.31 -12.05 -8.66
CA ASN A 771 -7.38 -10.63 -8.99
C ASN A 771 -8.03 -9.82 -7.85
N LEU A 772 -9.05 -10.35 -7.18
CA LEU A 772 -9.66 -9.75 -6.00
C LEU A 772 -8.66 -9.63 -4.85
N TRP A 773 -7.80 -10.64 -4.67
CA TRP A 773 -6.70 -10.56 -3.72
C TRP A 773 -5.72 -9.45 -4.09
N LEU A 774 -5.31 -9.34 -5.36
CA LEU A 774 -4.38 -8.29 -5.81
C LEU A 774 -4.95 -6.87 -5.65
N VAL A 775 -6.26 -6.70 -5.83
CA VAL A 775 -6.93 -5.40 -5.69
C VAL A 775 -7.15 -5.04 -4.22
N SER A 776 -7.38 -6.02 -3.35
CA SER A 776 -7.61 -5.82 -1.91
C SER A 776 -6.34 -5.69 -1.08
N HIS A 777 -5.16 -6.04 -1.62
CA HIS A 777 -3.88 -5.93 -0.92
C HIS A 777 -3.05 -4.75 -1.46
N PHE A 778 -2.40 -4.03 -0.54
CA PHE A 778 -1.74 -2.77 -0.82
C PHE A 778 -0.27 -2.81 -0.46
N ARG A 779 0.54 -2.08 -1.23
CA ARG A 779 1.97 -1.91 -1.01
C ARG A 779 2.42 -0.47 -1.22
N LEU A 780 3.57 -0.14 -0.64
CA LEU A 780 4.19 1.17 -0.80
C LEU A 780 5.05 1.20 -2.05
N VAL A 781 4.69 2.08 -2.99
CA VAL A 781 5.38 2.25 -4.27
C VAL A 781 5.90 3.69 -4.34
N PRO A 782 7.14 3.92 -4.80
CA PRO A 782 7.61 5.28 -5.03
C PRO A 782 6.69 5.98 -6.05
N VAL A 783 6.44 7.28 -5.85
CA VAL A 783 5.71 8.08 -6.84
C VAL A 783 6.44 7.96 -8.18
N GLU A 784 5.73 7.53 -9.21
CA GLU A 784 6.31 7.31 -10.53
C GLU A 784 6.75 8.63 -11.16
N ILE A 785 8.03 8.96 -10.99
CA ILE A 785 8.69 9.99 -11.77
C ILE A 785 9.08 9.33 -13.09
N MET A 786 8.48 9.79 -14.19
CA MET A 786 8.90 9.36 -15.53
C MET A 786 10.38 9.71 -15.71
N GLY A 787 11.19 8.73 -16.12
CA GLY A 787 12.55 9.01 -16.55
C GLY A 787 12.57 9.89 -17.81
N PRO A 788 13.73 10.45 -18.19
CA PRO A 788 13.87 11.31 -19.37
C PRO A 788 13.43 10.62 -20.68
N ASP A 789 13.43 9.28 -20.72
CA ASP A 789 13.03 8.47 -21.87
C ASP A 789 11.50 8.19 -21.93
N GLY A 790 10.72 8.77 -21.01
CA GLY A 790 9.28 8.53 -20.91
C GLY A 790 8.90 7.15 -20.36
N HIS A 791 9.85 6.26 -20.09
CA HIS A 791 9.57 4.99 -19.42
C HIS A 791 9.51 5.16 -17.89
N PRO A 792 8.63 4.43 -17.18
CA PRO A 792 8.71 4.34 -15.73
C PRO A 792 10.09 3.80 -15.36
N ASN A 793 10.71 4.35 -14.30
CA ASN A 793 12.04 3.93 -13.85
C ASN A 793 12.05 2.41 -13.62
N ALA A 794 12.70 1.67 -14.53
CA ALA A 794 12.77 0.21 -14.51
C ALA A 794 13.58 -0.35 -13.31
N ALA A 795 14.23 0.52 -12.54
CA ALA A 795 14.93 0.16 -11.33
C ALA A 795 13.93 -0.03 -10.17
N ARG A 796 13.32 -1.22 -10.10
CA ARG A 796 12.67 -1.76 -8.88
C ARG A 796 13.76 -1.99 -7.82
N GLN A 797 14.31 -0.91 -7.26
CA GLN A 797 15.20 -1.01 -6.10
C GLN A 797 14.33 -1.14 -4.85
N ALA A 798 14.71 -2.06 -3.96
CA ALA A 798 14.09 -2.19 -2.65
C ALA A 798 13.97 -0.80 -1.99
N ALA A 799 12.78 -0.48 -1.50
CA ALA A 799 12.42 0.84 -1.03
C ALA A 799 13.48 1.39 -0.05
N LYS A 800 14.23 2.43 -0.45
CA LYS A 800 15.01 3.23 0.51
C LYS A 800 14.04 4.10 1.32
N PRO A 801 14.25 4.26 2.63
CA PRO A 801 13.26 4.76 3.57
C PRO A 801 13.18 6.30 3.55
N ASN A 802 12.78 6.91 2.42
CA ASN A 802 12.26 8.26 2.48
C ASN A 802 10.73 8.23 2.30
N PRO A 803 9.95 8.08 3.39
CA PRO A 803 8.51 7.79 3.35
C PRO A 803 7.68 8.91 2.68
N GLU A 804 8.24 10.11 2.51
CA GLU A 804 7.54 11.25 1.91
C GLU A 804 7.25 11.09 0.41
N ASN A 805 8.01 10.23 -0.28
CA ASN A 805 7.90 10.00 -1.73
C ASN A 805 7.23 8.68 -2.11
N TYR A 806 6.61 7.98 -1.16
CA TYR A 806 5.91 6.71 -1.41
C TYR A 806 4.41 6.91 -1.30
N ARG A 807 3.69 6.21 -2.19
CA ARG A 807 2.24 6.12 -2.20
C ARG A 807 1.81 4.69 -1.90
N LEU A 808 0.70 4.55 -1.18
CA LEU A 808 0.06 3.25 -0.94
C LEU A 808 -0.83 2.93 -2.14
N VAL A 809 -0.58 1.79 -2.78
CA VAL A 809 -1.21 1.40 -4.05
C VAL A 809 -1.58 -0.08 -3.99
N SER A 810 -2.68 -0.49 -4.62
CA SER A 810 -3.01 -1.91 -4.70
C SER A 810 -1.96 -2.66 -5.52
N ILE A 811 -1.70 -3.92 -5.18
CA ILE A 811 -0.74 -4.74 -5.93
C ILE A 811 -1.21 -4.86 -7.39
N PHE A 812 -2.53 -4.91 -7.61
CA PHE A 812 -3.13 -4.90 -8.94
C PHE A 812 -2.79 -3.63 -9.74
N GLU A 813 -2.97 -2.44 -9.17
CA GLU A 813 -2.65 -1.19 -9.88
C GLU A 813 -1.16 -1.15 -10.26
N ASP A 814 -0.28 -1.57 -9.34
CA ASP A 814 1.17 -1.49 -9.58
C ASP A 814 1.68 -2.48 -10.63
N THR A 815 1.16 -3.72 -10.60
CA THR A 815 1.63 -4.81 -11.48
C THR A 815 0.87 -4.88 -12.80
N LEU A 816 -0.46 -4.73 -12.73
CA LEU A 816 -1.37 -5.05 -13.83
C LEU A 816 -2.06 -3.80 -14.41
N GLY A 817 -2.50 -2.87 -13.57
CA GLY A 817 -3.32 -1.73 -13.98
C GLY A 817 -2.62 -0.71 -14.91
N LYS A 818 -1.30 -0.67 -14.94
CA LYS A 818 -0.51 0.30 -15.74
C LYS A 818 -0.35 -0.07 -17.22
N ALA A 819 -0.68 -1.30 -17.60
CA ALA A 819 -0.43 -1.81 -18.94
C ALA A 819 -1.39 -1.25 -19.98
N VAL A 820 -2.63 -0.97 -19.58
CA VAL A 820 -3.68 -0.43 -20.44
C VAL A 820 -3.56 1.09 -20.51
N ARG A 821 -3.70 1.65 -21.72
CA ARG A 821 -3.61 3.10 -21.96
C ARG A 821 -5.01 3.69 -22.16
N PRO A 822 -5.33 4.83 -21.51
CA PRO A 822 -6.64 5.44 -21.65
C PRO A 822 -6.87 5.93 -23.09
N GLN A 823 -8.10 5.85 -23.57
CA GLN A 823 -8.46 6.30 -24.91
C GLN A 823 -8.99 7.75 -24.87
N PRO A 824 -8.72 8.57 -25.90
CA PRO A 824 -9.26 9.93 -25.97
C PRO A 824 -10.79 9.90 -26.17
N ALA A 825 -11.50 10.79 -25.49
CA ALA A 825 -12.95 10.97 -25.63
C ALA A 825 -13.30 11.84 -26.86
N ALA A 826 -12.83 11.45 -28.05
CA ALA A 826 -13.09 12.20 -29.29
C ALA A 826 -14.32 11.68 -30.05
N ASP A 827 -14.43 10.36 -30.22
CA ASP A 827 -15.51 9.73 -31.01
C ASP A 827 -16.62 9.13 -30.12
N LYS A 828 -16.31 8.87 -28.84
CA LYS A 828 -17.20 8.23 -27.87
C LYS A 828 -17.24 9.06 -26.57
N PRO A 829 -18.37 9.07 -25.85
CA PRO A 829 -18.46 9.76 -24.57
C PRO A 829 -17.44 9.18 -23.57
N LEU A 830 -16.95 10.03 -22.67
CA LEU A 830 -16.03 9.57 -21.62
C LEU A 830 -16.71 8.53 -20.72
N MET A 831 -18.02 8.69 -20.44
CA MET A 831 -18.82 7.74 -19.66
C MET A 831 -18.76 6.29 -20.19
N TYR A 832 -18.79 6.08 -21.51
CA TYR A 832 -18.58 4.75 -22.11
C TYR A 832 -17.11 4.33 -22.06
N SER A 833 -16.21 5.27 -22.37
CA SER A 833 -14.77 5.02 -22.38
C SER A 833 -14.25 4.53 -21.04
N LEU A 834 -14.90 4.91 -19.92
CA LEU A 834 -14.64 4.36 -18.59
C LEU A 834 -14.95 2.86 -18.51
N THR A 835 -16.17 2.46 -18.82
CA THR A 835 -16.61 1.05 -18.76
C THR A 835 -15.80 0.16 -19.70
N ASP A 836 -15.47 0.70 -20.86
CA ASP A 836 -14.67 0.04 -21.89
C ASP A 836 -13.21 -0.15 -21.43
N GLN A 837 -12.61 0.85 -20.78
CA GLN A 837 -11.27 0.71 -20.18
C GLN A 837 -11.24 -0.24 -18.99
N LEU A 838 -12.25 -0.23 -18.11
CA LEU A 838 -12.37 -1.23 -17.03
C LEU A 838 -12.39 -2.66 -17.62
N SER A 839 -13.14 -2.85 -18.70
CA SER A 839 -13.21 -4.14 -19.40
C SER A 839 -11.88 -4.54 -20.06
N GLU A 840 -11.15 -3.58 -20.64
CA GLU A 840 -9.83 -3.80 -21.23
C GLU A 840 -8.77 -4.16 -20.18
N ILE A 841 -8.79 -3.49 -19.01
CA ILE A 841 -7.90 -3.80 -17.88
C ILE A 841 -8.15 -5.23 -17.37
N ASP A 842 -9.41 -5.62 -17.24
CA ASP A 842 -9.79 -6.96 -16.79
C ASP A 842 -9.39 -8.06 -17.80
N ASP A 843 -9.62 -7.85 -19.10
CA ASP A 843 -9.19 -8.80 -20.15
C ASP A 843 -7.66 -8.94 -20.17
N TRP A 844 -6.94 -7.82 -20.03
CA TRP A 844 -5.48 -7.85 -19.93
C TRP A 844 -5.00 -8.60 -18.68
N ALA A 845 -5.63 -8.38 -17.52
CA ALA A 845 -5.32 -9.08 -16.27
C ALA A 845 -5.63 -10.60 -16.32
N SER A 846 -6.52 -11.01 -17.22
CA SER A 846 -6.86 -12.41 -17.47
C SER A 846 -5.73 -13.18 -18.17
N GLY A 847 -4.78 -12.50 -18.80
CA GLY A 847 -3.57 -13.10 -19.38
C GLY A 847 -3.77 -13.78 -20.74
N LYS A 848 -4.96 -13.66 -21.36
CA LYS A 848 -5.30 -14.32 -22.64
C LYS A 848 -4.35 -13.96 -23.79
N ASP A 849 -3.75 -12.76 -23.75
CA ASP A 849 -2.86 -12.25 -24.80
C ASP A 849 -1.37 -12.14 -24.39
N THR A 850 -0.98 -12.27 -23.11
CA THR A 850 0.39 -11.86 -22.68
C THR A 850 1.22 -12.80 -21.80
N ILE A 851 0.74 -13.90 -21.24
CA ILE A 851 1.50 -15.01 -20.61
C ILE A 851 0.44 -15.99 -20.07
N ALA A 852 0.67 -17.30 -20.08
CA ALA A 852 -0.28 -18.27 -19.53
C ALA A 852 -0.66 -17.90 -18.08
N THR A 853 -1.94 -17.98 -17.71
CA THR A 853 -2.47 -17.53 -16.41
C THR A 853 -1.69 -18.10 -15.21
N GLU A 854 -1.20 -19.34 -15.35
CA GLU A 854 -0.35 -20.04 -14.39
C GLU A 854 1.02 -19.38 -14.20
N ASP A 855 1.68 -19.00 -15.30
CA ASP A 855 2.98 -18.33 -15.30
C ASP A 855 2.87 -16.90 -14.74
N GLY A 856 1.73 -16.24 -14.96
CA GLY A 856 1.43 -14.92 -14.39
C GLY A 856 1.35 -14.94 -12.85
N ALA A 857 0.78 -15.99 -12.26
CA ALA A 857 0.75 -16.15 -10.80
C ALA A 857 2.17 -16.32 -10.24
N VAL A 858 3.03 -17.09 -10.92
CA VAL A 858 4.43 -17.26 -10.46
C VAL A 858 5.25 -15.98 -10.62
N TYR A 859 5.01 -15.19 -11.68
CA TYR A 859 5.61 -13.87 -11.84
C TYR A 859 5.27 -12.93 -10.67
N LEU A 860 4.00 -12.86 -10.27
CA LEU A 860 3.55 -12.03 -9.16
C LEU A 860 4.20 -12.47 -7.83
N GLN A 861 4.33 -13.77 -7.59
CA GLN A 861 5.05 -14.29 -6.43
C GLN A 861 6.53 -13.88 -6.41
N CYS A 862 7.19 -13.92 -7.57
CA CYS A 862 8.58 -13.46 -7.70
C CYS A 862 8.70 -11.96 -7.43
N ASP A 863 7.75 -11.15 -7.90
CA ASP A 863 7.71 -9.72 -7.64
C ASP A 863 7.58 -9.41 -6.14
N LEU A 864 6.65 -10.07 -5.43
CA LEU A 864 6.48 -9.91 -3.97
C LEU A 864 7.76 -10.27 -3.21
N LEU A 865 8.44 -11.35 -3.61
CA LEU A 865 9.71 -11.76 -3.03
C LEU A 865 10.82 -10.73 -3.26
N MET A 866 10.88 -10.13 -4.45
CA MET A 866 11.87 -9.11 -4.78
C MET A 866 11.68 -7.82 -4.00
N GLN A 867 10.44 -7.47 -3.66
CA GLN A 867 10.14 -6.32 -2.80
C GLN A 867 10.38 -6.60 -1.31
N GLY A 868 10.59 -7.86 -0.92
CA GLY A 868 10.79 -8.25 0.48
C GLY A 868 9.48 -8.37 1.29
N GLU A 869 8.34 -8.50 0.61
CA GLU A 869 7.01 -8.59 1.21
C GLU A 869 6.65 -10.04 1.55
N PHE A 870 7.33 -10.64 2.53
CA PHE A 870 7.24 -12.08 2.81
C PHE A 870 5.88 -12.55 3.34
N ASP A 871 5.17 -11.71 4.08
CA ASP A 871 3.84 -12.04 4.62
C ASP A 871 2.80 -12.11 3.49
N LEU A 872 2.77 -11.09 2.62
CA LEU A 872 1.93 -11.06 1.42
C LEU A 872 2.27 -12.21 0.48
N ALA A 873 3.56 -12.50 0.30
CA ALA A 873 4.03 -13.63 -0.49
C ALA A 873 3.59 -14.98 0.11
N THR A 874 3.44 -15.10 1.43
CA THR A 874 2.96 -16.32 2.08
C THR A 874 1.46 -16.51 1.82
N ASP A 875 0.65 -15.46 1.99
CA ASP A 875 -0.79 -15.53 1.74
C ASP A 875 -1.08 -15.80 0.24
N PHE A 876 -0.28 -15.24 -0.67
CA PHE A 876 -0.43 -15.46 -2.11
C PHE A 876 -0.14 -16.91 -2.58
N LEU A 877 0.42 -17.77 -1.72
CA LEU A 877 0.74 -19.17 -2.07
C LEU A 877 -0.48 -19.98 -2.51
N LYS A 878 -1.69 -19.63 -2.04
CA LYS A 878 -2.93 -20.31 -2.40
C LYS A 878 -3.25 -20.28 -3.90
N PHE A 879 -2.75 -19.27 -4.61
CA PHE A 879 -2.95 -19.13 -6.06
C PHE A 879 -1.81 -19.74 -6.89
N GLN A 880 -0.78 -20.30 -6.25
CA GLN A 880 0.40 -20.78 -6.95
C GLN A 880 0.17 -22.16 -7.57
N PRO A 881 0.34 -22.32 -8.90
CA PRO A 881 0.14 -23.60 -9.57
C PRO A 881 1.17 -24.64 -9.11
N SER A 882 0.94 -25.91 -9.39
CA SER A 882 1.83 -27.02 -9.01
C SER A 882 2.95 -27.27 -10.03
N THR A 883 3.46 -26.22 -10.70
CA THR A 883 4.55 -26.34 -11.68
C THR A 883 5.93 -26.48 -11.02
N SER A 884 6.91 -26.98 -11.78
CA SER A 884 8.30 -27.07 -11.31
C SER A 884 8.90 -25.70 -10.99
N TRP A 885 8.56 -24.68 -11.80
CA TRP A 885 8.97 -23.30 -11.56
C TRP A 885 8.35 -22.71 -10.29
N SER A 886 7.04 -22.85 -10.11
CA SER A 886 6.34 -22.47 -8.87
C SER A 886 6.97 -23.13 -7.64
N SER A 887 7.29 -24.43 -7.71
CA SER A 887 7.95 -25.15 -6.61
C SER A 887 9.31 -24.55 -6.26
N TYR A 888 10.12 -24.10 -7.24
CA TYR A 888 11.37 -23.40 -6.96
C TYR A 888 11.14 -22.06 -6.25
N VAL A 889 10.14 -21.28 -6.69
CA VAL A 889 9.80 -20.00 -6.06
C VAL A 889 9.28 -20.19 -4.62
N LYS A 890 8.47 -21.24 -4.36
CA LYS A 890 8.09 -21.66 -3.01
C LYS A 890 9.30 -21.97 -2.13
N GLY A 891 10.32 -22.62 -2.70
CA GLY A 891 11.61 -22.84 -2.03
C GLY A 891 12.35 -21.55 -1.68
N ARG A 892 12.35 -20.55 -2.58
CA ARG A 892 12.94 -19.22 -2.34
C ARG A 892 12.23 -18.45 -1.22
N LEU A 893 10.90 -18.51 -1.16
CA LEU A 893 10.12 -17.94 -0.06
C LEU A 893 10.47 -18.60 1.27
N ALA A 894 10.53 -19.94 1.31
CA ALA A 894 10.89 -20.68 2.52
C ALA A 894 12.32 -20.36 3.01
N ILE A 895 13.29 -20.14 2.09
CA ILE A 895 14.62 -19.62 2.47
C ILE A 895 14.50 -18.26 3.15
N ALA A 896 13.72 -17.34 2.58
CA ALA A 896 13.58 -15.98 3.10
C ALA A 896 12.93 -15.95 4.50
N LYS A 897 12.00 -16.88 4.78
CA LYS A 897 11.37 -17.05 6.11
C LYS A 897 12.24 -17.81 7.11
N GLY A 898 13.33 -18.44 6.66
CA GLY A 898 14.20 -19.29 7.50
C GLY A 898 13.73 -20.74 7.67
N GLU A 899 12.73 -21.18 6.90
CA GLU A 899 12.18 -22.54 6.91
C GLU A 899 12.99 -23.47 5.98
N TYR A 900 14.25 -23.73 6.33
CA TYR A 900 15.21 -24.36 5.42
C TYR A 900 14.86 -25.80 5.01
N ASP A 901 14.21 -26.57 5.86
CA ASP A 901 13.84 -27.96 5.55
C ASP A 901 12.69 -28.04 4.54
N MET A 902 11.70 -27.15 4.66
CA MET A 902 10.62 -27.01 3.70
C MET A 902 11.16 -26.53 2.35
N ALA A 903 12.09 -25.57 2.36
CA ALA A 903 12.80 -25.12 1.17
C ALA A 903 13.51 -26.27 0.44
N ALA A 904 14.23 -27.11 1.19
CA ALA A 904 14.95 -28.27 0.62
C ALA A 904 13.99 -29.26 -0.09
N ASN A 905 12.82 -29.51 0.50
CA ASN A 905 11.82 -30.39 -0.11
C ASN A 905 11.26 -29.80 -1.43
N TYR A 906 10.98 -28.50 -1.46
CA TYR A 906 10.52 -27.83 -2.67
C TYR A 906 11.57 -27.79 -3.78
N PHE A 907 12.85 -27.58 -3.43
CA PHE A 907 13.95 -27.64 -4.40
C PHE A 907 14.17 -29.05 -4.96
N ARG A 908 13.99 -30.09 -4.14
CA ARG A 908 14.00 -31.49 -4.62
C ARG A 908 12.84 -31.76 -5.57
N LYS A 909 11.63 -31.31 -5.25
CA LYS A 909 10.43 -31.49 -6.09
C LYS A 909 10.58 -30.82 -7.47
N SER A 910 11.20 -29.64 -7.53
CA SER A 910 11.42 -28.87 -8.76
C SER A 910 12.61 -29.36 -9.61
N SER A 911 13.51 -30.16 -9.03
CA SER A 911 14.81 -30.49 -9.62
C SER A 911 14.76 -31.12 -11.01
N TYR A 912 13.86 -32.08 -11.24
CA TYR A 912 13.79 -32.76 -12.53
C TYR A 912 13.30 -31.83 -13.65
N GLY A 913 12.21 -31.10 -13.40
CA GLY A 913 11.58 -30.24 -14.40
C GLY A 913 12.43 -29.02 -14.77
N LEU A 914 13.15 -28.44 -13.81
CA LEU A 914 14.02 -27.28 -14.06
C LEU A 914 15.42 -27.63 -14.54
N ALA A 915 15.87 -28.89 -14.37
CA ALA A 915 17.17 -29.33 -14.85
C ALA A 915 17.14 -29.94 -16.26
N ARG A 916 16.07 -30.68 -16.60
CA ARG A 916 15.94 -31.44 -17.86
C ARG A 916 14.67 -31.12 -18.65
N GLY A 917 13.83 -30.20 -18.17
CA GLY A 917 12.60 -29.81 -18.85
C GLY A 917 12.84 -28.95 -20.08
N LYS A 918 11.74 -28.63 -20.78
CA LYS A 918 11.75 -27.61 -21.82
C LYS A 918 11.91 -26.24 -21.17
N ALA A 919 12.70 -25.37 -21.78
CA ALA A 919 12.88 -24.01 -21.29
C ALA A 919 11.53 -23.28 -21.21
N VAL A 920 11.16 -22.85 -20.00
CA VAL A 920 9.97 -22.06 -19.72
C VAL A 920 10.27 -20.61 -20.09
N GLY A 921 10.12 -20.26 -21.37
CA GLY A 921 10.30 -18.90 -21.89
C GLY A 921 11.61 -18.20 -21.46
N ASN A 922 11.58 -16.87 -21.35
CA ASN A 922 12.67 -16.10 -20.77
C ASN A 922 12.52 -16.04 -19.24
N LEU A 923 13.20 -16.94 -18.53
CA LEU A 923 13.16 -17.03 -17.06
C LEU A 923 13.51 -15.71 -16.36
N VAL A 924 14.39 -14.88 -16.93
CA VAL A 924 14.74 -13.58 -16.35
C VAL A 924 13.51 -12.66 -16.33
N ALA A 925 12.78 -12.60 -17.45
CA ALA A 925 11.55 -11.81 -17.55
C ALA A 925 10.45 -12.37 -16.62
N LEU A 926 10.30 -13.70 -16.55
CA LEU A 926 9.31 -14.37 -15.69
C LEU A 926 9.63 -14.26 -14.19
N SER A 927 10.89 -14.02 -13.84
CA SER A 927 11.34 -13.91 -12.45
C SER A 927 11.16 -12.51 -11.84
N ALA A 928 10.61 -11.53 -12.58
CA ALA A 928 10.46 -10.14 -12.12
C ALA A 928 11.77 -9.50 -11.56
N GLY A 929 12.94 -10.00 -11.99
CA GLY A 929 14.25 -9.57 -11.48
C GLY A 929 14.82 -10.41 -10.33
N LEU A 930 14.14 -11.47 -9.89
CA LEU A 930 14.60 -12.41 -8.86
C LEU A 930 15.80 -13.24 -9.30
N LEU A 931 15.91 -13.49 -10.61
CA LEU A 931 17.08 -14.11 -11.22
C LEU A 931 17.90 -13.07 -11.98
N SER A 932 19.20 -13.07 -11.72
CA SER A 932 20.16 -12.44 -12.62
C SER A 932 20.30 -13.23 -13.93
N MET A 933 20.84 -12.57 -14.97
CA MET A 933 21.14 -13.25 -16.25
C MET A 933 22.08 -14.45 -16.06
N ILE A 934 22.99 -14.37 -15.08
CA ILE A 934 23.95 -15.44 -14.75
C ILE A 934 23.22 -16.61 -14.10
N GLU A 935 22.32 -16.34 -13.15
CA GLU A 935 21.59 -17.42 -12.47
C GLU A 935 20.65 -18.18 -13.41
N ALA A 936 20.08 -17.49 -14.42
CA ALA A 936 19.23 -18.12 -15.42
C ALA A 936 19.95 -19.21 -16.23
N GLU A 937 21.28 -19.15 -16.36
CA GLU A 937 22.08 -20.16 -17.07
C GLU A 937 22.18 -21.50 -16.32
N TYR A 938 21.88 -21.54 -15.02
CA TYR A 938 21.89 -22.80 -14.25
C TYR A 938 20.63 -23.66 -14.49
N PHE A 939 19.62 -23.12 -15.16
CA PHE A 939 18.36 -23.81 -15.46
C PHE A 939 18.40 -24.46 -16.86
N ASN A 940 17.72 -25.60 -17.02
CA ASN A 940 17.63 -26.41 -18.26
C ASN A 940 18.96 -26.95 -18.83
N ASN A 941 20.08 -26.76 -18.13
CA ASN A 941 21.42 -27.18 -18.56
C ASN A 941 21.95 -28.42 -17.80
N GLY A 942 21.05 -29.19 -17.19
CA GLY A 942 21.38 -30.44 -16.49
C GLY A 942 21.32 -30.34 -14.96
N LEU A 943 21.16 -31.50 -14.33
CA LEU A 943 20.92 -31.62 -12.88
C LEU A 943 22.08 -31.09 -12.02
N PRO A 944 23.36 -31.31 -12.35
CA PRO A 944 24.46 -30.79 -11.53
C PRO A 944 24.50 -29.27 -11.42
N LEU A 945 24.22 -28.54 -12.52
CA LEU A 945 24.22 -27.07 -12.51
C LEU A 945 23.08 -26.51 -11.66
N TYR A 946 21.89 -27.11 -11.74
CA TYR A 946 20.76 -26.73 -10.90
C TYR A 946 21.01 -26.97 -9.40
N LEU A 947 21.55 -28.13 -9.03
CA LEU A 947 21.86 -28.43 -7.64
C LEU A 947 22.96 -27.51 -7.09
N HIS A 948 23.95 -27.16 -7.91
CA HIS A 948 24.99 -26.19 -7.55
C HIS A 948 24.44 -24.77 -7.34
N HIS A 949 23.45 -24.35 -8.13
CA HIS A 949 22.75 -23.10 -7.87
C HIS A 949 22.05 -23.11 -6.50
N ILE A 950 21.38 -24.21 -6.16
CA ILE A 950 20.72 -24.36 -4.85
C ILE A 950 21.74 -24.36 -3.70
N THR A 951 22.92 -24.98 -3.86
CA THR A 951 23.95 -24.92 -2.81
C THR A 951 24.41 -23.49 -2.56
N ALA A 952 24.60 -22.70 -3.62
CA ALA A 952 24.95 -21.30 -3.52
C ALA A 952 23.86 -20.47 -2.80
N LEU A 953 22.58 -20.76 -3.05
CA LEU A 953 21.46 -20.09 -2.37
C LEU A 953 21.44 -20.37 -0.86
N PHE A 954 21.59 -21.63 -0.44
CA PHE A 954 21.63 -21.98 0.99
C PHE A 954 22.90 -21.45 1.67
N GLU A 955 24.03 -21.40 0.96
CA GLU A 955 25.26 -20.80 1.46
C GLU A 955 25.10 -19.29 1.70
N ALA A 956 24.48 -18.57 0.76
CA ALA A 956 24.16 -17.14 0.92
C ALA A 956 23.23 -16.89 2.12
N ALA A 957 22.28 -17.79 2.37
CA ALA A 957 21.39 -17.77 3.53
C ALA A 957 22.03 -18.28 4.84
N LYS A 958 23.32 -18.68 4.82
CA LYS A 958 24.07 -19.27 5.94
C LYS A 958 23.46 -20.59 6.49
N ALA A 959 22.65 -21.28 5.70
CA ALA A 959 22.05 -22.57 6.02
C ALA A 959 22.98 -23.72 5.58
N PHE A 960 24.09 -23.89 6.31
CA PHE A 960 25.17 -24.78 5.90
C PHE A 960 24.80 -26.27 5.86
N ASN A 961 23.82 -26.72 6.66
CA ASN A 961 23.39 -28.13 6.68
C ASN A 961 22.75 -28.54 5.35
N GLN A 962 21.82 -27.73 4.86
CA GLN A 962 21.17 -27.93 3.58
C GLN A 962 22.17 -27.73 2.43
N ALA A 963 23.05 -26.72 2.51
CA ALA A 963 24.12 -26.50 1.52
C ALA A 963 25.04 -27.72 1.36
N SER A 964 25.46 -28.36 2.46
CA SER A 964 26.24 -29.60 2.44
C SER A 964 25.48 -30.74 1.75
N GLN A 965 24.21 -30.95 2.09
CA GLN A 965 23.38 -32.01 1.49
C GLN A 965 23.26 -31.85 -0.03
N PHE A 966 22.94 -30.65 -0.51
CA PHE A 966 22.83 -30.39 -1.94
C PHE A 966 24.18 -30.46 -2.66
N ALA A 967 25.29 -30.14 -1.99
CA ALA A 967 26.63 -30.28 -2.57
C ALA A 967 27.02 -31.76 -2.73
N HIS A 968 26.69 -32.61 -1.76
CA HIS A 968 26.81 -34.07 -1.92
C HIS A 968 25.96 -34.59 -3.07
N LEU A 969 24.68 -34.20 -3.16
CA LEU A 969 23.81 -34.57 -4.28
C LEU A 969 24.36 -34.09 -5.64
N THR A 970 25.00 -32.91 -5.68
CA THR A 970 25.64 -32.38 -6.90
C THR A 970 26.79 -33.28 -7.34
N LEU A 971 27.64 -33.73 -6.40
CA LEU A 971 28.76 -34.63 -6.68
C LEU A 971 28.29 -36.04 -7.07
N GLU A 972 27.21 -36.54 -6.48
CA GLU A 972 26.59 -37.82 -6.87
C GLU A 972 25.99 -37.75 -8.28
N ALA A 973 25.38 -36.62 -8.64
CA ALA A 973 24.83 -36.39 -9.98
C ALA A 973 25.93 -36.26 -11.06
N LEU A 974 27.14 -35.85 -10.68
CA LEU A 974 28.34 -35.81 -11.53
C LEU A 974 28.94 -37.23 -11.68
N GLN A 975 28.44 -38.00 -12.65
CA GLN A 975 29.03 -39.31 -12.98
C GLN A 975 30.48 -39.15 -13.47
N SER A 976 31.40 -40.00 -12.99
CA SER A 976 32.86 -39.92 -13.25
C SER A 976 33.30 -40.02 -14.73
N ARG A 977 32.37 -40.32 -15.64
CA ARG A 977 32.61 -40.45 -17.10
C ARG A 977 32.03 -39.31 -17.95
N GLN A 978 31.31 -38.35 -17.37
CA GLN A 978 30.75 -37.22 -18.11
C GLN A 978 31.73 -36.04 -18.16
N LYS A 979 31.73 -35.30 -19.28
CA LYS A 979 32.52 -34.07 -19.44
C LYS A 979 31.94 -33.01 -18.49
N GLU A 980 32.81 -32.34 -17.71
CA GLU A 980 32.37 -31.29 -16.79
C GLU A 980 31.62 -30.18 -17.56
N PRO A 981 30.51 -29.66 -17.02
CA PRO A 981 29.69 -28.66 -17.69
C PRO A 981 30.42 -27.30 -17.81
N VAL A 982 31.25 -26.96 -16.83
CA VAL A 982 32.09 -25.75 -16.79
C VAL A 982 33.48 -26.14 -16.32
N ALA A 983 34.53 -25.47 -16.80
CA ALA A 983 35.89 -25.71 -16.33
C ALA A 983 36.00 -25.48 -14.81
N ASN A 984 36.66 -26.39 -14.09
CA ASN A 984 36.84 -26.35 -12.63
C ASN A 984 35.54 -26.46 -11.81
N PHE A 985 34.42 -26.89 -12.42
CA PHE A 985 33.14 -27.01 -11.72
C PHE A 985 33.20 -27.92 -10.48
N ARG A 986 33.91 -29.06 -10.60
CA ARG A 986 34.11 -29.98 -9.47
C ARG A 986 34.91 -29.34 -8.33
N ALA A 987 35.88 -28.49 -8.64
CA ALA A 987 36.69 -27.79 -7.65
C ALA A 987 35.85 -26.77 -6.86
N ASP A 988 34.97 -26.02 -7.54
CA ASP A 988 34.07 -25.04 -6.91
C ASP A 988 33.08 -25.75 -5.97
N VAL A 989 32.39 -26.80 -6.42
CA VAL A 989 31.46 -27.59 -5.58
C VAL A 989 32.15 -28.14 -4.34
N LEU A 990 33.35 -28.71 -4.48
CA LEU A 990 34.12 -29.23 -3.35
C LEU A 990 34.58 -28.13 -2.40
N SER A 991 34.92 -26.93 -2.90
CA SER A 991 35.30 -25.80 -2.06
C SER A 991 34.14 -25.30 -1.19
N ARG A 992 32.93 -25.24 -1.76
CA ARG A 992 31.71 -24.85 -1.04
C ARG A 992 31.27 -25.93 -0.04
N LEU A 993 31.36 -27.21 -0.42
CA LEU A 993 31.10 -28.34 0.50
C LEU A 993 32.05 -28.27 1.69
N PHE A 994 33.34 -28.07 1.43
CA PHE A 994 34.36 -27.91 2.47
C PHE A 994 34.02 -26.75 3.41
N ASN A 995 33.66 -25.57 2.87
CA ASN A 995 33.27 -24.42 3.68
C ASN A 995 32.02 -24.71 4.52
N ALA A 996 30.99 -25.33 3.95
CA ALA A 996 29.77 -25.66 4.67
C ALA A 996 30.02 -26.65 5.83
N GLU A 997 30.77 -27.73 5.58
CA GLU A 997 31.10 -28.72 6.62
C GLU A 997 32.01 -28.14 7.71
N LEU A 998 32.91 -27.21 7.36
CA LEU A 998 33.75 -26.48 8.31
C LEU A 998 32.91 -25.62 9.25
N GLN A 999 31.92 -24.89 8.73
CA GLN A 999 31.01 -24.06 9.53
C GLN A 999 30.08 -24.90 10.44
N LEU A 1000 29.72 -26.12 10.01
CA LEU A 1000 28.96 -27.08 10.80
C LEU A 1000 29.80 -27.84 11.84
N SER A 1001 31.12 -27.60 11.91
CA SER A 1001 32.07 -28.33 12.76
C SER A 1001 32.16 -29.85 12.51
N ARG A 1002 31.76 -30.33 11.32
CA ARG A 1002 31.83 -31.74 10.91
C ARG A 1002 33.19 -32.02 10.25
N LEU A 1003 34.22 -32.05 11.07
CA LEU A 1003 35.62 -32.01 10.63
C LEU A 1003 36.06 -33.21 9.80
N ASP A 1004 35.55 -34.42 10.09
CA ASP A 1004 35.89 -35.62 9.31
C ASP A 1004 35.43 -35.50 7.85
N ARG A 1005 34.19 -35.02 7.63
CA ARG A 1005 33.65 -34.80 6.28
C ARG A 1005 34.32 -33.62 5.56
N ALA A 1006 34.67 -32.57 6.30
CA ALA A 1006 35.43 -31.46 5.75
C ALA A 1006 36.83 -31.93 5.28
N TYR A 1007 37.47 -32.82 6.03
CA TYR A 1007 38.74 -33.43 5.65
C TYR A 1007 38.62 -34.29 4.38
N ASP A 1008 37.56 -35.10 4.27
CA ASP A 1008 37.29 -35.89 3.08
C ASP A 1008 37.09 -35.01 1.83
N ALA A 1009 36.35 -33.90 1.96
CA ALA A 1009 36.17 -32.93 0.87
C ALA A 1009 37.49 -32.24 0.48
N LEU A 1010 38.33 -31.90 1.46
CA LEU A 1010 39.64 -31.29 1.24
C LEU A 1010 40.55 -32.21 0.42
N VAL A 1011 40.58 -33.50 0.75
CA VAL A 1011 41.39 -34.51 0.05
C VAL A 1011 40.99 -34.65 -1.41
N GLN A 1012 39.71 -34.48 -1.73
CA GLN A 1012 39.17 -34.61 -3.08
C GLN A 1012 39.37 -33.38 -3.97
N LEU A 1013 39.84 -32.25 -3.43
CA LEU A 1013 40.08 -31.02 -4.21
C LEU A 1013 41.17 -31.25 -5.27
N PRO A 1014 40.98 -30.83 -6.53
CA PRO A 1014 41.98 -31.04 -7.59
C PRO A 1014 43.14 -30.02 -7.54
N ASP A 1015 42.94 -28.82 -6.99
CA ASP A 1015 43.96 -27.76 -6.95
C ASP A 1015 44.79 -27.80 -5.65
N PRO A 1016 46.13 -27.99 -5.73
CA PRO A 1016 47.00 -28.04 -4.55
C PRO A 1016 47.10 -26.71 -3.79
N ALA A 1017 46.82 -25.56 -4.43
CA ALA A 1017 46.82 -24.26 -3.75
C ALA A 1017 45.59 -24.14 -2.82
N LEU A 1018 44.41 -24.48 -3.35
CA LEU A 1018 43.16 -24.52 -2.57
C LEU A 1018 43.22 -25.57 -1.45
N GLN A 1019 43.83 -26.74 -1.69
CA GLN A 1019 44.06 -27.73 -0.64
C GLN A 1019 44.86 -27.17 0.55
N ARG A 1020 45.91 -26.38 0.28
CA ARG A 1020 46.72 -25.75 1.34
C ARG A 1020 45.93 -24.71 2.12
N SER A 1021 45.21 -23.82 1.44
CA SER A 1021 44.38 -22.82 2.13
C SER A 1021 43.28 -23.49 2.96
N SER A 1022 42.60 -24.48 2.42
CA SER A 1022 41.57 -25.25 3.14
C SER A 1022 42.16 -25.99 4.35
N ALA A 1023 43.37 -26.56 4.22
CA ALA A 1023 44.07 -27.18 5.35
C ALA A 1023 44.34 -26.17 6.47
N THR A 1024 44.80 -24.94 6.14
CA THR A 1024 44.95 -23.90 7.17
C THR A 1024 43.63 -23.54 7.84
N ALA A 1025 42.53 -23.48 7.08
CA ALA A 1025 41.22 -23.13 7.60
C ALA A 1025 40.66 -24.20 8.57
N VAL A 1026 40.83 -25.50 8.26
CA VAL A 1026 40.50 -26.60 9.18
C VAL A 1026 41.31 -26.49 10.46
N ILE A 1027 42.63 -26.33 10.34
CA ILE A 1027 43.52 -26.22 11.48
C ILE A 1027 43.13 -25.03 12.36
N ASN A 1028 42.87 -23.87 11.76
CA ASN A 1028 42.43 -22.68 12.49
C ASN A 1028 41.06 -22.85 13.14
N SER A 1029 40.12 -23.55 12.51
CA SER A 1029 38.80 -23.84 13.08
C SER A 1029 38.90 -24.78 14.29
N ILE A 1030 39.73 -25.82 14.21
CA ILE A 1030 40.00 -26.75 15.32
C ILE A 1030 40.68 -26.02 16.49
N LEU A 1031 41.55 -25.06 16.17
CA LEU A 1031 42.33 -24.30 17.13
C LEU A 1031 41.65 -22.99 17.59
N ASN A 1032 40.39 -22.75 17.22
CA ASN A 1032 39.69 -21.54 17.63
C ASN A 1032 39.16 -21.68 19.08
N SER A 1033 39.48 -20.72 19.94
CA SER A 1033 39.15 -20.77 21.38
C SER A 1033 37.65 -20.74 21.68
N ARG A 1034 36.83 -20.24 20.74
CA ARG A 1034 35.38 -20.09 20.91
C ARG A 1034 34.56 -21.31 20.48
N SER A 1035 35.09 -22.19 19.61
CA SER A 1035 34.39 -23.40 19.11
C SER A 1035 34.80 -24.67 19.84
N SER A 1036 35.97 -24.67 20.50
CA SER A 1036 36.50 -25.81 21.24
C SER A 1036 35.93 -25.87 22.67
N VAL A 1037 34.86 -26.65 22.86
CA VAL A 1037 34.28 -26.94 24.20
C VAL A 1037 35.28 -27.72 25.10
N THR A 1038 36.36 -28.27 24.53
CA THR A 1038 37.24 -29.25 25.19
C THR A 1038 38.68 -28.76 25.44
N GLY A 1039 38.98 -27.49 25.12
CA GLY A 1039 40.30 -26.88 25.33
C GLY A 1039 41.42 -27.50 24.48
N ALA A 1040 42.68 -27.19 24.83
CA ALA A 1040 43.88 -27.72 24.15
C ALA A 1040 43.96 -29.26 24.04
N PRO A 1041 43.60 -30.08 25.05
CA PRO A 1041 43.68 -31.54 24.93
C PRO A 1041 42.65 -32.12 23.95
N GLY A 1042 41.47 -31.50 23.85
CA GLY A 1042 40.47 -31.91 22.87
C GLY A 1042 40.86 -31.57 21.44
N ALA A 1043 41.47 -30.41 21.21
CA ALA A 1043 41.99 -30.03 19.89
C ALA A 1043 43.06 -31.03 19.37
N VAL A 1044 43.95 -31.49 20.26
CA VAL A 1044 44.94 -32.52 19.92
C VAL A 1044 44.27 -33.84 19.56
N LYS A 1045 43.27 -34.27 20.33
CA LYS A 1045 42.55 -35.52 20.07
C LYS A 1045 41.85 -35.52 18.71
N ILE A 1046 41.29 -34.39 18.32
CA ILE A 1046 40.63 -34.20 17.01
C ILE A 1046 41.65 -34.13 15.87
N LEU A 1047 42.79 -33.46 16.06
CA LEU A 1047 43.86 -33.46 15.05
C LEU A 1047 44.45 -34.86 14.83
N GLN A 1048 44.49 -35.69 15.89
CA GLN A 1048 44.94 -37.08 15.82
C GLN A 1048 43.93 -38.03 15.17
N SER A 1049 42.61 -37.74 15.23
CA SER A 1049 41.60 -38.61 14.64
C SER A 1049 41.58 -38.53 13.10
N LEU A 1050 42.03 -37.41 12.54
CA LEU A 1050 42.09 -37.22 11.09
C LEU A 1050 43.33 -37.92 10.47
N PRO A 1051 43.18 -38.64 9.34
CA PRO A 1051 44.24 -39.45 8.74
C PRO A 1051 45.21 -38.62 7.89
N TRP A 1052 46.00 -37.74 8.53
CA TRP A 1052 47.00 -36.89 7.87
C TRP A 1052 48.16 -37.67 7.24
N THR A 1053 48.51 -38.83 7.81
CA THR A 1053 49.64 -39.67 7.38
C THR A 1053 49.45 -40.28 5.99
N THR A 1054 48.19 -40.44 5.55
CA THR A 1054 47.83 -40.94 4.22
C THR A 1054 48.24 -39.96 3.11
N TYR A 1055 48.38 -38.66 3.42
CA TYR A 1055 48.72 -37.61 2.46
C TYR A 1055 49.93 -36.78 2.96
N PRO A 1056 51.18 -37.18 2.64
CA PRO A 1056 52.39 -36.58 3.21
C PRO A 1056 52.56 -35.07 2.98
N HIS A 1057 51.98 -34.54 1.90
CA HIS A 1057 52.06 -33.11 1.57
C HIS A 1057 51.18 -32.24 2.49
N LEU A 1058 50.01 -32.74 2.91
CA LEU A 1058 49.12 -32.06 3.85
C LEU A 1058 49.68 -32.09 5.28
N ALA A 1059 50.24 -33.24 5.69
CA ALA A 1059 50.91 -33.37 6.99
C ALA A 1059 52.07 -32.39 7.17
N ARG A 1060 52.92 -32.22 6.13
CA ARG A 1060 54.00 -31.23 6.13
C ARG A 1060 53.49 -29.80 6.24
N HIS A 1061 52.39 -29.48 5.55
CA HIS A 1061 51.80 -28.15 5.58
C HIS A 1061 51.15 -27.84 6.94
N MET A 1062 50.51 -28.82 7.57
CA MET A 1062 49.98 -28.70 8.94
C MET A 1062 51.08 -28.37 9.95
N ASP A 1063 52.19 -29.11 9.93
CA ASP A 1063 53.33 -28.86 10.83
C ASP A 1063 53.94 -27.46 10.59
N GLN A 1064 54.14 -27.06 9.34
CA GLN A 1064 54.61 -25.71 8.98
C GLN A 1064 53.67 -24.61 9.51
N HIS A 1065 52.37 -24.79 9.38
CA HIS A 1065 51.38 -23.83 9.84
C HIS A 1065 51.33 -23.75 11.38
N LEU A 1066 51.37 -24.88 12.09
CA LEU A 1066 51.46 -24.91 13.56
C LEU A 1066 52.73 -24.24 14.08
N VAL A 1067 53.88 -24.46 13.42
CA VAL A 1067 55.13 -23.75 13.72
C VAL A 1067 54.99 -22.24 13.52
N SER A 1068 54.27 -21.80 12.49
CA SER A 1068 54.01 -20.37 12.26
C SER A 1068 53.12 -19.75 13.35
N LEU A 1069 52.06 -20.44 13.77
CA LEU A 1069 51.19 -20.00 14.86
C LEU A 1069 51.95 -19.95 16.20
N ALA A 1070 52.77 -20.96 16.47
CA ALA A 1070 53.62 -21.00 17.66
C ALA A 1070 54.63 -19.84 17.70
N LYS A 1071 55.19 -19.44 16.55
CA LYS A 1071 56.06 -18.25 16.45
C LYS A 1071 55.30 -16.94 16.67
N ASN A 1072 54.05 -16.83 16.20
CA ASN A 1072 53.24 -15.63 16.36
C ASN A 1072 52.70 -15.43 17.79
N GLN A 1073 52.52 -16.51 18.56
CA GLN A 1073 52.09 -16.47 19.98
C GLN A 1073 53.10 -15.77 20.90
N THR A 1074 54.31 -15.45 20.41
CA THR A 1074 55.40 -14.87 21.20
C THR A 1074 55.15 -13.43 21.73
N SER A 1075 54.02 -12.78 21.42
CA SER A 1075 53.83 -11.33 21.67
C SER A 1075 52.52 -10.88 22.36
N VAL A 1076 51.61 -11.75 22.80
CA VAL A 1076 50.39 -11.31 23.51
C VAL A 1076 50.31 -11.91 24.90
N GLY A 1077 50.25 -11.03 25.91
CA GLY A 1077 50.30 -11.39 27.32
C GLY A 1077 49.11 -12.26 27.75
N THR A 1078 49.40 -13.46 28.22
CA THR A 1078 48.39 -14.32 28.87
C THR A 1078 48.69 -14.45 30.36
N LYS A 1079 47.69 -14.07 31.16
CA LYS A 1079 47.62 -14.26 32.62
C LYS A 1079 47.46 -15.75 32.96
N TYR A 1080 48.28 -16.22 33.92
CA TYR A 1080 48.13 -17.38 34.84
C TYR A 1080 47.55 -18.70 34.30
N SER A 1081 48.37 -19.75 34.19
CA SER A 1081 48.63 -20.81 35.21
C SER A 1081 47.50 -21.80 35.43
N GLN A 1082 47.38 -22.80 34.56
CA GLN A 1082 47.13 -24.17 34.99
C GLN A 1082 47.34 -25.10 33.79
N TRP A 1083 48.05 -26.19 34.00
CA TRP A 1083 48.19 -27.28 33.03
C TRP A 1083 46.86 -28.04 32.81
N LEU A 1084 45.75 -27.53 33.35
CA LEU A 1084 44.38 -28.05 33.29
C LEU A 1084 43.38 -26.87 33.28
N ALA A 1085 42.73 -26.66 32.13
CA ALA A 1085 41.49 -25.88 31.92
C ALA A 1085 41.23 -24.61 32.78
N GLY A 1086 41.34 -23.44 32.16
CA GLY A 1086 40.83 -22.16 32.68
C GLY A 1086 40.92 -21.03 31.65
N ASP A 1087 39.78 -20.76 31.00
CA ASP A 1087 39.37 -19.73 30.02
C ASP A 1087 40.40 -18.81 29.32
N GLY A 1088 40.56 -19.02 28.01
CA GLY A 1088 40.72 -17.90 27.06
C GLY A 1088 41.72 -18.08 25.90
N SER A 1089 42.93 -18.61 26.14
CA SER A 1089 43.98 -18.68 25.10
C SER A 1089 44.60 -20.07 24.95
N LEU A 1090 44.60 -20.64 23.74
CA LEU A 1090 45.26 -21.92 23.47
C LEU A 1090 46.78 -21.79 23.48
N ASP A 1091 47.46 -22.79 24.05
CA ASP A 1091 48.92 -22.95 24.02
C ASP A 1091 49.32 -23.74 22.77
N TYR A 1092 49.72 -23.05 21.69
CA TYR A 1092 50.06 -23.67 20.41
C TYR A 1092 51.34 -24.53 20.51
N LEU A 1093 52.26 -24.19 21.41
CA LEU A 1093 53.49 -24.96 21.66
C LEU A 1093 53.19 -26.31 22.33
N ALA A 1094 52.24 -26.35 23.26
CA ALA A 1094 51.78 -27.61 23.85
C ALA A 1094 51.14 -28.53 22.80
N ILE A 1095 50.32 -27.97 21.90
CA ILE A 1095 49.64 -28.71 20.84
C ILE A 1095 50.66 -29.25 19.83
N LEU A 1096 51.62 -28.43 19.40
CA LEU A 1096 52.70 -28.83 18.48
C LEU A 1096 53.56 -29.95 19.08
N TYR A 1097 53.90 -29.84 20.37
CA TYR A 1097 54.63 -30.89 21.09
C TYR A 1097 53.85 -32.21 21.10
N ALA A 1098 52.58 -32.20 21.47
CA ALA A 1098 51.75 -33.40 21.53
C ALA A 1098 51.58 -34.06 20.15
N MET A 1099 51.49 -33.27 19.08
CA MET A 1099 51.40 -33.77 17.70
C MET A 1099 52.71 -34.42 17.24
N ARG A 1100 53.88 -33.83 17.53
CA ARG A 1100 55.18 -34.39 17.14
C ARG A 1100 55.50 -35.70 17.88
N VAL A 1101 55.15 -35.77 19.16
CA VAL A 1101 55.23 -37.04 19.93
C VAL A 1101 54.32 -38.11 19.31
N ALA A 1102 53.09 -37.76 18.93
CA ALA A 1102 52.17 -38.69 18.27
C ALA A 1102 52.69 -39.16 16.89
N GLN A 1103 53.40 -38.31 16.15
CA GLN A 1103 54.06 -38.63 14.87
C GLN A 1103 55.38 -39.39 15.03
N LYS A 1104 55.83 -39.69 16.27
CA LYS A 1104 57.13 -40.28 16.62
C LYS A 1104 58.35 -39.42 16.24
N ASP A 1105 58.16 -38.13 16.03
CA ASP A 1105 59.26 -37.17 15.83
C ASP A 1105 59.72 -36.62 17.19
N TYR A 1106 60.47 -37.46 17.93
CA TYR A 1106 60.95 -37.09 19.26
C TYR A 1106 61.97 -35.95 19.21
N HIS A 1107 62.85 -35.92 18.21
CA HIS A 1107 63.83 -34.84 18.03
C HIS A 1107 63.14 -33.50 17.77
N GLY A 1108 62.13 -33.47 16.89
CA GLY A 1108 61.29 -32.29 16.67
C GLY A 1108 60.51 -31.87 17.92
N ALA A 1109 60.07 -32.80 18.76
CA ALA A 1109 59.39 -32.50 20.03
C ALA A 1109 60.31 -31.83 21.06
N VAL A 1110 61.59 -32.23 21.12
CA VAL A 1110 62.61 -31.59 21.97
C VAL A 1110 62.76 -30.11 21.62
N THR A 1111 62.84 -29.77 20.33
CA THR A 1111 63.00 -28.37 19.89
C THR A 1111 61.87 -27.46 20.37
N VAL A 1112 60.63 -27.95 20.35
CA VAL A 1112 59.44 -27.21 20.79
C VAL A 1112 59.42 -27.01 22.30
N LEU A 1113 59.77 -28.04 23.08
CA LEU A 1113 59.88 -27.94 24.53
C LEU A 1113 60.99 -26.96 24.95
N TYR A 1114 62.10 -26.94 24.21
CA TYR A 1114 63.19 -26.00 24.43
C TYR A 1114 62.78 -24.54 24.13
N ASP A 1115 62.04 -24.30 23.04
CA ASP A 1115 61.50 -22.98 22.74
C ASP A 1115 60.51 -22.50 23.81
N ARG A 1116 59.69 -23.42 24.35
CA ARG A 1116 58.80 -23.14 25.49
C ARG A 1116 59.58 -22.78 26.76
N LEU A 1117 60.67 -23.50 27.04
CA LEU A 1117 61.57 -23.20 28.15
C LEU A 1117 62.18 -21.80 28.03
N ARG A 1118 62.58 -21.39 26.81
CA ARG A 1118 63.07 -20.03 26.54
C ARG A 1118 62.00 -18.96 26.75
N LEU A 1119 60.76 -19.22 26.37
CA LEU A 1119 59.63 -18.30 26.61
C LEU A 1119 59.33 -18.13 28.10
N ILE A 1120 59.33 -19.21 28.86
CA ILE A 1120 59.13 -19.15 30.32
C ILE A 1120 60.25 -18.33 30.98
N ARG A 1121 61.51 -18.52 30.56
CA ARG A 1121 62.65 -17.71 31.03
C ARG A 1121 62.53 -16.22 30.74
N ARG A 1122 61.95 -15.85 29.59
CA ARG A 1122 61.73 -14.44 29.19
C ARG A 1122 60.55 -13.78 29.91
N SER A 1123 59.60 -14.56 30.43
CA SER A 1123 58.46 -14.02 31.18
C SER A 1123 58.91 -13.53 32.57
N GLY A 1124 58.64 -12.26 32.89
CA GLY A 1124 59.10 -11.63 34.13
C GLY A 1124 58.67 -12.32 35.43
N ARG A 1125 57.66 -13.20 35.38
CA ARG A 1125 57.18 -13.99 36.53
C ARG A 1125 58.03 -15.21 36.88
N ALA A 1126 58.91 -15.70 35.99
CA ALA A 1126 59.86 -16.76 36.37
C ALA A 1126 60.85 -16.29 37.46
N ARG A 1127 60.99 -14.97 37.63
CA ARG A 1127 61.73 -14.34 38.74
C ARG A 1127 60.91 -14.21 40.04
N HIS A 1128 59.60 -14.48 40.02
CA HIS A 1128 58.68 -14.26 41.15
C HIS A 1128 57.91 -15.52 41.59
N ASP A 1129 58.14 -16.69 40.98
CA ASP A 1129 57.61 -17.98 41.46
C ASP A 1129 58.64 -18.65 42.39
N PRO A 1130 58.46 -18.65 43.73
CA PRO A 1130 59.43 -19.21 44.68
C PRO A 1130 59.61 -20.73 44.54
N GLN A 1131 58.63 -21.44 43.99
CA GLN A 1131 58.71 -22.89 43.78
C GLN A 1131 59.10 -23.28 42.35
N ALA A 1132 59.33 -22.33 41.44
CA ALA A 1132 59.71 -22.56 40.03
C ALA A 1132 58.95 -23.75 39.37
N THR A 1133 57.66 -23.90 39.66
CA THR A 1133 56.89 -25.12 39.37
C THR A 1133 56.79 -25.40 37.87
N ALA A 1134 56.51 -24.36 37.08
CA ALA A 1134 56.40 -24.44 35.62
C ALA A 1134 57.74 -24.76 34.94
N LEU A 1135 58.85 -24.21 35.46
CA LEU A 1135 60.19 -24.40 34.89
C LEU A 1135 60.67 -25.85 35.15
N ARG A 1136 60.46 -26.35 36.37
CA ARG A 1136 60.73 -27.75 36.74
C ARG A 1136 59.96 -28.73 35.87
N GLN A 1137 58.65 -28.52 35.68
CA GLN A 1137 57.82 -29.41 34.86
C GLN A 1137 58.28 -29.46 33.38
N VAL A 1138 58.62 -28.31 32.78
CA VAL A 1138 59.10 -28.27 31.39
C VAL A 1138 60.47 -28.93 31.25
N LEU A 1139 61.42 -28.66 32.15
CA LEU A 1139 62.73 -29.33 32.15
C LEU A 1139 62.61 -30.84 32.31
N LEU A 1140 61.76 -31.31 33.23
CA LEU A 1140 61.52 -32.73 33.44
C LEU A 1140 60.91 -33.38 32.19
N SER A 1141 59.95 -32.72 31.53
CA SER A 1141 59.38 -33.20 30.27
C SER A 1141 60.43 -33.26 29.14
N LEU A 1142 61.31 -32.25 29.06
CA LEU A 1142 62.40 -32.18 28.08
C LEU A 1142 63.43 -33.30 28.30
N ILE A 1143 63.80 -33.56 29.55
CA ILE A 1143 64.70 -34.66 29.92
C ILE A 1143 64.08 -36.01 29.53
N ASN A 1144 62.79 -36.21 29.83
CA ASN A 1144 62.09 -37.45 29.49
C ASN A 1144 62.02 -37.68 27.97
N VAL A 1145 61.77 -36.65 27.17
CA VAL A 1145 61.69 -36.77 25.71
C VAL A 1145 63.08 -36.94 25.09
N MET A 1146 64.10 -36.22 25.56
CA MET A 1146 65.50 -36.41 25.14
C MET A 1146 66.00 -37.82 25.43
N ALA A 1147 65.53 -38.45 26.52
CA ALA A 1147 65.85 -39.84 26.82
C ALA A 1147 65.17 -40.86 25.87
N CYS A 1148 64.10 -40.45 25.17
CA CYS A 1148 63.44 -41.26 24.14
C CYS A 1148 64.09 -41.12 22.75
N VAL A 1149 64.99 -40.15 22.54
CA VAL A 1149 65.78 -39.98 21.32
C VAL A 1149 66.97 -40.93 21.36
N GLY A 1150 67.37 -41.50 20.22
CA GLY A 1150 68.57 -42.34 20.14
C GLY A 1150 69.82 -41.57 20.60
N PRO A 1151 70.80 -42.24 21.23
CA PRO A 1151 71.97 -41.58 21.85
C PRO A 1151 72.82 -40.78 20.86
N GLU A 1152 72.75 -41.07 19.55
CA GLU A 1152 73.48 -40.34 18.51
C GLU A 1152 72.81 -39.03 18.06
N GLU A 1153 71.51 -38.85 18.32
CA GLU A 1153 70.72 -37.68 17.90
C GLU A 1153 70.23 -36.82 19.09
N ALA A 1154 70.60 -37.18 20.33
CA ALA A 1154 70.16 -36.49 21.55
C ALA A 1154 70.95 -35.20 21.85
N TYR A 1155 71.01 -34.27 20.88
CA TYR A 1155 71.64 -32.96 21.03
C TYR A 1155 70.78 -31.86 20.40
N LEU A 1156 70.76 -30.66 20.99
CA LEU A 1156 69.97 -29.53 20.48
C LEU A 1156 70.86 -28.31 20.18
N LEU A 1157 70.70 -27.71 19.00
CA LEU A 1157 71.37 -26.46 18.61
C LEU A 1157 70.54 -25.25 19.04
N ALA A 1158 70.97 -24.54 20.09
CA ALA A 1158 70.29 -23.38 20.64
C ALA A 1158 70.99 -22.06 20.28
N GLU A 1159 70.24 -21.00 19.94
CA GLU A 1159 70.77 -19.64 19.72
C GLU A 1159 70.72 -18.79 21.01
N VAL A 1160 71.82 -18.14 21.38
CA VAL A 1160 71.90 -17.22 22.55
C VAL A 1160 71.41 -15.81 22.16
N ASP A 1161 70.60 -15.16 23.01
CA ASP A 1161 70.31 -13.72 22.90
C ASP A 1161 71.42 -12.90 23.57
N ASP A 1162 72.21 -12.17 22.78
CA ASP A 1162 73.21 -11.24 23.30
C ASP A 1162 72.52 -9.97 23.87
N LYS A 1163 72.16 -9.99 25.16
CA LYS A 1163 71.96 -8.78 25.99
C LYS A 1163 72.92 -8.83 27.17
N ALA A 1164 74.20 -8.54 26.92
CA ALA A 1164 75.16 -8.27 28.02
C ALA A 1164 76.41 -7.47 27.63
N ARG A 1165 76.67 -7.13 26.36
CA ARG A 1165 77.87 -6.36 25.99
C ARG A 1165 77.59 -5.52 24.76
N LEU A 1166 77.50 -4.20 24.91
CA LEU A 1166 77.76 -3.17 23.87
C LEU A 1166 77.43 -1.78 24.45
N SER A 1167 78.43 -1.12 25.03
CA SER A 1167 78.46 0.33 25.23
C SER A 1167 79.92 0.80 25.22
N GLN A 1168 80.38 1.15 24.01
CA GLN A 1168 81.59 1.86 23.56
C GLN A 1168 81.76 1.39 22.10
N GLU A 1169 81.75 2.19 21.04
CA GLU A 1169 82.06 3.61 20.82
C GLU A 1169 81.30 4.13 19.57
N ASN A 1170 81.32 5.45 19.43
CA ASN A 1170 80.82 6.28 18.33
C ASN A 1170 81.48 5.97 16.96
N GLU A 1171 80.77 6.19 15.85
CA GLU A 1171 80.96 7.33 14.92
C GLU A 1171 80.25 7.14 13.55
N GLU A 1172 80.06 8.28 12.89
CA GLU A 1172 79.10 8.60 11.85
C GLU A 1172 79.52 8.26 10.39
N ASN A 1173 78.50 7.96 9.57
CA ASN A 1173 78.25 8.33 8.16
C ASN A 1173 79.19 7.92 6.97
N ALA A 1174 78.77 6.81 6.32
CA ALA A 1174 78.47 6.58 4.87
C ALA A 1174 79.59 6.38 3.81
N PRO A 1175 79.33 5.65 2.67
CA PRO A 1175 78.18 4.83 2.29
C PRO A 1175 78.50 3.37 1.84
N VAL A 1176 77.55 2.48 2.16
CA VAL A 1176 77.00 1.36 1.38
C VAL A 1176 77.94 0.60 0.43
N ASN A 1177 78.55 -0.47 0.94
CA ASN A 1177 78.66 -1.73 0.21
C ASN A 1177 78.82 -2.92 1.17
N VAL A 1178 77.92 -3.90 1.03
CA VAL A 1178 78.01 -5.35 1.33
C VAL A 1178 78.64 -5.82 2.66
N GLU A 1179 77.89 -6.70 3.36
CA GLU A 1179 78.21 -7.50 4.57
C GLU A 1179 77.96 -6.91 5.96
N ASN A 1180 76.98 -7.47 6.70
CA ASN A 1180 77.24 -8.24 7.93
C ASN A 1180 75.92 -8.64 8.64
N VAL A 1181 75.44 -9.85 8.35
CA VAL A 1181 74.47 -10.54 9.22
C VAL A 1181 75.20 -10.93 10.51
N LYS A 1182 74.85 -10.31 11.64
CA LYS A 1182 75.30 -10.71 12.98
C LYS A 1182 75.12 -12.23 13.14
N ARG A 1183 76.22 -13.00 13.12
CA ARG A 1183 76.21 -14.44 13.38
C ARG A 1183 75.86 -14.67 14.85
N ARG A 1184 74.61 -15.08 15.11
CA ARG A 1184 74.14 -15.54 16.41
C ARG A 1184 74.95 -16.78 16.83
N ARG A 1185 75.52 -16.79 18.04
CA ARG A 1185 76.27 -17.95 18.57
C ARG A 1185 75.29 -19.12 18.82
N ARG A 1186 75.57 -20.29 18.24
CA ARG A 1186 74.82 -21.54 18.42
C ARG A 1186 75.56 -22.42 19.43
N ILE A 1187 74.90 -22.86 20.50
CA ILE A 1187 75.43 -23.76 21.54
C ILE A 1187 74.77 -25.13 21.39
N ILE A 1188 75.53 -26.21 21.58
CA ILE A 1188 75.00 -27.58 21.64
C ILE A 1188 74.63 -27.89 23.08
N ILE A 1189 73.38 -28.27 23.32
CA ILE A 1189 72.86 -28.63 24.65
C ILE A 1189 72.67 -30.15 24.68
N THR A 1190 73.29 -30.80 25.67
CA THR A 1190 73.18 -32.24 25.90
C THR A 1190 72.23 -32.57 27.05
N LEU A 1191 71.84 -33.85 27.15
CA LEU A 1191 70.97 -34.33 28.23
C LEU A 1191 71.61 -34.18 29.63
N GLU A 1192 72.94 -34.22 29.74
CA GLU A 1192 73.65 -33.98 31.00
C GLU A 1192 73.55 -32.52 31.44
N ASP A 1193 73.65 -31.57 30.50
CA ASP A 1193 73.53 -30.14 30.78
C ASP A 1193 72.14 -29.79 31.33
N LEU A 1194 71.08 -30.37 30.76
CA LEU A 1194 69.70 -30.16 31.22
C LEU A 1194 69.43 -30.78 32.60
N ARG A 1195 70.02 -31.95 32.88
CA ARG A 1195 69.93 -32.58 34.21
C ARG A 1195 70.62 -31.75 35.27
N LYS A 1196 71.78 -31.17 34.93
CA LYS A 1196 72.52 -30.27 35.82
C LYS A 1196 71.70 -29.00 36.10
N GLU A 1197 71.11 -28.39 35.06
CA GLU A 1197 70.25 -27.22 35.22
C GLU A 1197 69.01 -27.50 36.09
N TYR A 1198 68.37 -28.66 35.89
CA TYR A 1198 67.23 -29.07 36.72
C TYR A 1198 67.63 -29.24 38.19
N GLN A 1199 68.83 -29.79 38.45
CA GLN A 1199 69.37 -29.93 39.79
C GLN A 1199 69.67 -28.56 40.44
N GLU A 1200 70.25 -27.61 39.69
CA GLU A 1200 70.53 -26.24 40.17
C GLU A 1200 69.24 -25.51 40.58
N ILE A 1201 68.13 -25.73 39.86
CA ILE A 1201 66.84 -25.13 40.18
C ILE A 1201 66.20 -25.80 41.41
N LEU A 1202 66.32 -27.12 41.56
CA LEU A 1202 65.89 -27.81 42.79
C LEU A 1202 66.67 -27.32 44.00
N ASP A 1203 67.98 -27.14 43.86
CA ASP A 1203 68.83 -26.60 44.91
C ASP A 1203 68.43 -25.16 45.26
N LYS A 1204 68.13 -24.32 44.25
CA LYS A 1204 67.62 -22.95 44.46
C LYS A 1204 66.27 -22.91 45.16
N CYS A 1205 65.30 -23.73 44.77
CA CYS A 1205 64.02 -23.85 45.47
C CYS A 1205 64.21 -24.32 46.93
N SER A 1206 65.12 -25.26 47.16
CA SER A 1206 65.42 -25.74 48.52
C SER A 1206 66.06 -24.67 49.41
N ARG A 1207 66.81 -23.72 48.84
CA ARG A 1207 67.37 -22.55 49.56
C ARG A 1207 66.30 -21.52 49.89
N ILE A 1208 65.39 -21.24 48.95
CA ILE A 1208 64.25 -20.34 49.17
C ILE A 1208 63.29 -20.90 50.22
N GLU A 1209 62.99 -22.21 50.21
CA GLU A 1209 62.17 -22.88 51.24
C GLU A 1209 62.81 -22.87 52.64
N ARG A 1210 64.14 -22.71 52.72
CA ARG A 1210 64.90 -22.54 53.97
C ARG A 1210 64.99 -21.08 54.44
N GLY A 1211 64.49 -20.12 53.66
CA GLY A 1211 64.41 -18.70 54.03
C GLY A 1211 65.59 -17.80 53.61
N ASP A 1212 66.56 -18.31 52.83
CA ASP A 1212 67.69 -17.52 52.31
C ASP A 1212 67.32 -16.87 50.97
N PHE A 1213 67.04 -15.56 50.97
CA PHE A 1213 66.75 -14.77 49.76
C PHE A 1213 68.01 -14.03 49.28
N ASP A 1214 68.54 -14.38 48.11
CA ASP A 1214 69.52 -13.54 47.40
C ASP A 1214 68.79 -12.38 46.71
N PHE A 1215 68.97 -11.16 47.23
CA PHE A 1215 68.53 -9.91 46.60
C PHE A 1215 69.67 -9.34 45.76
N GLU A 1216 69.72 -9.65 44.46
CA GLU A 1216 70.49 -8.83 43.49
C GLU A 1216 69.71 -7.53 43.25
N ILE A 1217 70.14 -6.45 43.90
CA ILE A 1217 69.66 -5.07 43.71
C ILE A 1217 70.47 -4.46 42.56
N ASP A 1218 69.83 -4.26 41.40
CA ASP A 1218 70.36 -3.48 40.29
C ASP A 1218 70.49 -2.01 40.73
N GLY A 1219 71.71 -1.46 40.67
CA GLY A 1219 72.01 -0.07 41.00
C GLY A 1219 71.86 0.86 39.78
N GLU A 1220 70.95 1.82 39.87
CA GLU A 1220 70.98 3.09 39.14
C GLU A 1220 70.90 4.25 40.16
N THR A 1221 72.02 4.97 40.28
CA THR A 1221 72.25 6.43 40.50
C THR A 1221 71.65 7.12 41.76
N ASP A 1222 72.20 8.18 42.37
CA ASP A 1222 72.99 9.35 41.93
C ASP A 1222 73.84 9.94 43.09
N GLU A 1223 74.86 10.72 42.75
CA GLU A 1223 75.71 11.55 43.63
C GLU A 1223 74.97 12.79 44.19
N GLU A 1224 75.43 13.25 45.35
CA GLU A 1224 74.96 14.36 46.18
C GLU A 1224 75.31 15.75 45.61
N ASP A 1225 74.46 16.77 45.87
CA ASP A 1225 74.84 18.05 46.53
C ASP A 1225 73.69 19.10 46.54
N ASP A 1226 73.32 19.50 47.76
CA ASP A 1226 73.03 20.84 48.32
C ASP A 1226 72.13 21.91 47.64
N ASP A 1227 71.04 22.27 48.36
CA ASP A 1227 70.85 23.51 49.15
C ASP A 1227 69.46 24.21 49.12
N ASP A 1228 69.00 24.50 50.35
CA ASP A 1228 68.14 25.58 50.87
C ASP A 1228 66.58 25.66 50.73
N PHE A 1229 65.91 25.31 51.87
CA PHE A 1229 64.97 26.11 52.73
C PHE A 1229 63.68 26.77 52.12
N LEU A 1230 62.46 26.75 52.70
CA LEU A 1230 61.96 26.84 54.10
C LEU A 1230 60.47 26.39 54.26
N GLY A 1231 60.15 25.79 55.42
CA GLY A 1231 58.88 25.90 56.20
C GLY A 1231 57.74 24.90 55.90
N ASP A 1232 57.05 24.25 56.86
CA ASP A 1232 57.10 24.26 58.32
C ASP A 1232 56.23 23.08 58.88
N GLN A 1233 56.75 22.38 59.90
CA GLN A 1233 56.10 21.79 61.11
C GLN A 1233 54.69 21.12 61.07
N SER A 1234 54.34 20.05 61.82
CA SER A 1234 54.91 19.33 62.97
C SER A 1234 54.00 18.09 63.35
N ARG A 1235 54.60 16.93 63.72
CA ARG A 1235 54.57 16.21 65.04
C ARG A 1235 53.21 15.66 65.56
N LEU A 1236 53.05 14.49 66.23
CA LEU A 1236 53.90 13.48 66.91
C LEU A 1236 53.05 12.24 67.30
N ASN A 1237 53.71 11.07 67.40
CA ASN A 1237 53.66 9.97 68.40
C ASN A 1237 52.44 9.04 68.68
N LEU A 1238 52.73 7.73 68.52
CA LEU A 1238 52.65 6.57 69.46
C LEU A 1238 51.48 6.43 70.47
N SER A 1239 50.70 5.33 70.38
CA SER A 1239 50.79 4.14 71.27
C SER A 1239 49.60 3.13 71.14
N SER A 1240 49.94 1.84 71.08
CA SER A 1240 49.33 0.63 71.73
C SER A 1240 47.84 0.21 71.64
N ARG A 1241 47.69 -1.13 71.41
CA ARG A 1241 46.78 -2.15 72.02
C ARG A 1241 45.31 -2.35 71.57
N LEU A 1242 45.07 -3.55 71.00
CA LEU A 1242 44.07 -4.61 71.28
C LEU A 1242 42.69 -4.29 71.89
N SER A 1243 41.63 -4.76 71.21
CA SER A 1243 40.54 -5.66 71.71
C SER A 1243 39.61 -6.02 70.53
N ASP A 1244 39.44 -7.28 70.11
CA ASP A 1244 38.40 -8.24 70.57
C ASP A 1244 36.99 -7.60 70.59
N THR A 1245 35.97 -8.08 69.88
CA THR A 1245 35.23 -9.34 70.05
C THR A 1245 34.08 -9.43 69.01
N MET A 1246 33.71 -10.66 68.61
CA MET A 1246 32.36 -11.25 68.34
C MET A 1246 31.20 -10.32 67.89
N GLU A 1247 30.28 -10.71 67.01
CA GLU A 1247 29.55 -11.97 66.91
C GLU A 1247 28.70 -11.97 65.62
N PHE A 1248 28.46 -13.17 65.08
CA PHE A 1248 27.55 -13.61 63.99
C PHE A 1248 27.80 -13.20 62.53
#